data_AF-A0A2K8M435-F1
#
_entry.id   AF-A0A2K8M435-F1
#
_cell.length_a   1.000
_cell.length_b   1.000
_cell.length_c   1.000
_cell.angle_alpha   90.00
_cell.angle_beta   90.00
_cell.angle_gamma   90.00
#
_symmetry.space_group_name_H-M   'P 1'
#
loop_
_entity.id
_entity.type
_entity.pdbx_description
1 polymer ?
#
loop_
_entity_poly.entity_id
_entity_poly.type
_entity_poly.pdbx_seq_one_letter_code
_entity_poly.pdbx_strand_id
1 'polypeptide(L)'
;MAWRKLRSLLVAAVAVLAVPTVVTAVAPAAAAGTPALPPGFVLRDLPTGLGQYEFTDFAWLPDDSVLALGKSGVVNWVPAAGGGAPARIAAFPVETQGDMGLTSIALAPDYAASHQIYLNRSVSLGNGQYTLRAAKFTVQLDGAGHPSGLTGEQVIFDLPGSPYYIHGLDTVYPAPDGTLWYSVGDNGDAGKTNPVAFVAQDLDSPFGKILHLTADGKGVPSNPYYNAAAPDSARSKVFASGFRNPFRFSLDPKSGLPVVGDVGWYTWEELDVVQPGANLAWPCYEGNHPTPGYSTDSRCASAVNTAPLWDYQHGTDPSQGNCVTGGIVYGGTTYPAAYQGAYFFGDYAGEKIWTLRYDEQGKLTQAPTSPAPFQNVGGVTRISAAPNGDIVFSDLNSGLLRRLSYSTNNSPPVAKATSSTDPDTRTVSFDASGSTDADSDPLTYSWDFGDGSTGTGVQASHQYGDGASFTATLTVSDPLGGVGTAKIAVAPGNHSPVLTLSAPDKDFAVGEPVSLSATATDVEDGPLPVTWTSLIRHCPDLGACHVHPGDGTTGPTWTVPFTDHTDSRMEFTATVTDSAGVQASKTYVAYPRQHRLTLVGTQPAALSIPSEGGVSTSMVTEGATFDVTAALVGTDGVSKFTGWQGGPATSSWSITVGTSDMTLTANYLTAIDQRYAAEPGLQSVLGAPTGPEVVDGLVRYRPYANGRLYWSAATGVHEIGGQILARYLAIGGHQVYGPPVTDETSTPDGVGRYNHLLGTPASQAASVYWTPSTGAHSVQGQIRAKWAALGWERGVGYPTTDETGTPDGVGRYNHFTGGSVYWTPTGGAHQIGGAIRDKWASLGWERGLGYPTTDESVTPDGVGRYNHFTIGGSIYWTPSTGAHQIGGAIRDKWASLGWERGMGYPTTDETSTPNGIARYNHFTGGGSIYWSPGTGAHMVQGEIRKRWAALGWENGYLRLPTSDEYPISGGARSDFQGGYVVYRYGSTADYRW
;
A
#
# COMPACT_ATOMS: atom_id res chain seq x y z
N MET A 1 12.64 9.87 46.27
CA MET A 1 11.33 9.18 46.25
C MET A 1 11.18 8.60 44.84
N ALA A 2 11.76 7.41 44.63
CA ALA A 2 11.06 6.14 44.34
C ALA A 2 10.34 6.17 42.98
N TRP A 3 10.70 5.43 41.91
CA TRP A 3 11.53 4.23 41.77
C TRP A 3 12.31 4.20 40.44
N ARG A 4 13.53 3.64 40.50
CA ARG A 4 14.44 3.31 39.39
C ARG A 4 15.23 2.05 39.81
N LYS A 5 15.49 1.16 38.84
CA LYS A 5 16.54 0.11 38.78
C LYS A 5 16.36 -1.20 39.58
N LEU A 6 16.46 -2.32 38.86
CA LEU A 6 17.21 -3.51 39.31
C LEU A 6 18.19 -3.95 38.21
N ARG A 7 19.48 -3.91 38.55
CA ARG A 7 20.59 -4.65 37.93
C ARG A 7 21.25 -5.42 39.09
N SER A 8 21.53 -6.70 38.92
CA SER A 8 22.36 -7.52 39.82
C SER A 8 23.02 -8.61 38.94
N LEU A 9 24.32 -8.50 38.62
CA LEU A 9 25.49 -9.03 39.35
C LEU A 9 25.57 -10.56 39.36
N LEU A 10 26.59 -11.15 38.69
CA LEU A 10 27.54 -12.06 39.34
C LEU A 10 28.77 -12.40 38.46
N VAL A 11 29.92 -12.02 39.02
CA VAL A 11 31.30 -12.53 38.96
C VAL A 11 31.57 -13.82 38.17
N ALA A 12 32.53 -13.74 37.25
CA ALA A 12 33.12 -14.86 36.52
C ALA A 12 34.14 -15.63 37.38
N ALA A 13 33.94 -16.95 37.48
CA ALA A 13 34.94 -17.92 37.91
C ALA A 13 35.54 -18.60 36.67
N VAL A 14 36.87 -18.58 36.56
CA VAL A 14 37.64 -19.27 35.51
C VAL A 14 37.60 -20.77 35.80
N ALA A 15 36.93 -21.54 34.94
CA ALA A 15 37.04 -22.99 34.87
C ALA A 15 37.39 -23.38 33.43
N VAL A 16 38.60 -23.91 33.25
CA VAL A 16 39.04 -24.57 32.02
C VAL A 16 38.23 -25.86 31.89
N LEU A 17 37.16 -25.83 31.10
CA LEU A 17 36.43 -27.00 30.66
C LEU A 17 36.83 -27.28 29.21
N ALA A 18 37.57 -28.37 29.01
CA ALA A 18 37.74 -28.98 27.70
C ALA A 18 36.36 -29.42 27.21
N VAL A 19 35.77 -28.66 26.29
CA VAL A 19 34.52 -29.01 25.64
C VAL A 19 34.85 -30.06 24.57
N PRO A 20 34.29 -31.28 24.62
CA PRO A 20 34.44 -32.24 23.54
C PRO A 20 33.83 -31.62 22.28
N THR A 21 34.54 -31.72 21.15
CA THR A 21 34.02 -31.42 19.83
C THR A 21 32.74 -32.24 19.60
N VAL A 22 31.59 -31.60 19.81
CA VAL A 22 30.31 -32.13 19.39
C VAL A 22 30.30 -32.07 17.88
N VAL A 23 30.62 -33.21 17.26
CA VAL A 23 30.24 -33.49 15.88
C VAL A 23 28.71 -33.42 15.87
N THR A 24 28.16 -32.27 15.50
CA THR A 24 26.74 -32.17 15.16
C THR A 24 26.56 -33.04 13.93
N ALA A 25 25.95 -34.21 14.11
CA ALA A 25 25.43 -35.00 13.02
C ALA A 25 24.59 -34.06 12.15
N VAL A 26 24.98 -33.95 10.88
CA VAL A 26 24.25 -33.21 9.86
C VAL A 26 22.84 -33.79 9.86
N ALA A 27 21.84 -32.95 10.09
CA ALA A 27 20.46 -33.34 9.86
C ALA A 27 20.35 -33.80 8.40
N PRO A 28 19.77 -34.98 8.11
CA PRO A 28 19.52 -35.37 6.73
C PRO A 28 18.68 -34.28 6.05
N ALA A 29 18.80 -34.18 4.72
CA ALA A 29 17.99 -33.29 3.90
C ALA A 29 16.54 -33.27 4.41
N ALA A 30 15.98 -32.07 4.57
CA ALA A 30 14.63 -31.89 5.06
C ALA A 30 13.71 -32.89 4.35
N ALA A 31 13.12 -33.81 5.11
CA ALA A 31 12.12 -34.70 4.58
C ALA A 31 11.04 -33.82 3.95
N ALA A 32 10.80 -33.96 2.64
CA ALA A 32 9.67 -33.31 1.99
C ALA A 32 8.43 -33.56 2.85
N GLY A 33 7.68 -32.51 3.17
CA GLY A 33 6.46 -32.64 3.94
C GLY A 33 5.58 -33.71 3.30
N THR A 34 4.95 -34.57 4.10
CA THR A 34 4.05 -35.57 3.55
C THR A 34 3.02 -34.89 2.64
N PRO A 35 2.85 -35.33 1.37
CA PRO A 35 1.89 -34.72 0.46
C PRO A 35 0.50 -34.68 1.09
N ALA A 36 -0.15 -33.52 1.05
CA ALA A 36 -1.54 -33.38 1.48
C ALA A 36 -2.42 -33.37 0.23
N LEU A 37 -3.21 -34.44 0.07
CA LEU A 37 -4.05 -34.69 -1.10
C LEU A 37 -5.53 -34.80 -0.69
N PRO A 38 -6.48 -34.47 -1.58
CA PRO A 38 -7.89 -34.72 -1.32
C PRO A 38 -8.18 -36.23 -1.22
N PRO A 39 -9.22 -36.66 -0.47
CA PRO A 39 -9.53 -38.08 -0.31
C PRO A 39 -9.68 -38.83 -1.65
N GLY A 40 -9.06 -40.00 -1.74
CA GLY A 40 -9.05 -40.87 -2.94
C GLY A 40 -8.01 -40.49 -4.00
N PHE A 41 -7.29 -39.37 -3.83
CA PHE A 41 -6.11 -39.07 -4.65
C PHE A 41 -4.85 -39.68 -4.05
N VAL A 42 -4.00 -40.22 -4.92
CA VAL A 42 -2.69 -40.73 -4.59
C VAL A 42 -1.67 -40.18 -5.56
N LEU A 43 -0.45 -39.94 -5.09
CA LEU A 43 0.67 -39.51 -5.92
C LEU A 43 1.49 -40.73 -6.31
N ARG A 44 1.68 -40.95 -7.62
CA ARG A 44 2.50 -42.04 -8.15
C ARG A 44 3.75 -41.50 -8.78
N ASP A 45 4.89 -42.02 -8.33
CA ASP A 45 6.20 -41.62 -8.83
C ASP A 45 6.65 -42.52 -9.98
N LEU A 46 7.13 -41.90 -11.05
CA LEU A 46 7.76 -42.55 -12.19
C LEU A 46 9.22 -42.07 -12.29
N PRO A 47 10.20 -42.97 -12.12
CA PRO A 47 11.60 -42.63 -12.29
C PRO A 47 11.89 -42.18 -13.72
N THR A 48 12.56 -41.05 -13.88
CA THR A 48 12.96 -40.50 -15.19
C THR A 48 14.42 -40.78 -15.52
N GLY A 49 15.22 -41.22 -14.53
CA GLY A 49 16.67 -41.30 -14.62
C GLY A 49 17.37 -39.92 -14.58
N LEU A 50 16.63 -38.84 -14.32
CA LEU A 50 17.17 -37.51 -14.07
C LEU A 50 17.43 -37.33 -12.57
N GLY A 51 18.44 -36.51 -12.26
CA GLY A 51 18.78 -36.16 -10.89
C GLY A 51 17.85 -35.08 -10.32
N GLN A 52 18.04 -34.81 -9.02
CA GLN A 52 17.42 -33.66 -8.36
C GLN A 52 17.82 -32.36 -9.08
N TYR A 53 16.84 -31.48 -9.28
CA TYR A 53 16.90 -30.21 -10.00
C TYR A 53 17.22 -30.27 -11.49
N GLU A 54 17.09 -31.44 -12.11
CA GLU A 54 17.24 -31.58 -13.57
C GLU A 54 15.90 -31.50 -14.31
N PHE A 55 14.79 -31.98 -13.75
CA PHE A 55 13.60 -32.26 -14.56
C PHE A 55 12.74 -31.02 -14.88
N THR A 56 12.92 -30.46 -16.09
CA THR A 56 12.30 -29.18 -16.51
C THR A 56 11.00 -29.34 -17.29
N ASP A 57 10.92 -30.33 -18.18
CA ASP A 57 9.76 -30.56 -19.06
C ASP A 57 9.69 -32.02 -19.55
N PHE A 58 8.57 -32.44 -20.13
CA PHE A 58 8.41 -33.78 -20.69
C PHE A 58 7.35 -33.85 -21.79
N ALA A 59 7.47 -34.87 -22.65
CA ALA A 59 6.51 -35.17 -23.71
C ALA A 59 6.10 -36.65 -23.70
N TRP A 60 4.80 -36.93 -23.68
CA TRP A 60 4.23 -38.28 -23.79
C TRP A 60 4.19 -38.75 -25.23
N LEU A 61 4.71 -39.95 -25.49
CA LEU A 61 4.70 -40.60 -26.78
C LEU A 61 3.40 -41.42 -26.98
N PRO A 62 3.01 -41.72 -28.23
CA PRO A 62 1.81 -42.51 -28.53
C PRO A 62 1.79 -43.94 -27.95
N ASP A 63 2.94 -44.45 -27.50
CA ASP A 63 3.13 -45.79 -26.93
C ASP A 63 3.15 -45.80 -25.39
N ASP A 64 2.67 -44.73 -24.75
CA ASP A 64 2.70 -44.50 -23.29
C ASP A 64 4.12 -44.37 -22.70
N SER A 65 5.16 -44.24 -23.52
CA SER A 65 6.49 -43.87 -23.03
C SER A 65 6.67 -42.34 -23.00
N VAL A 66 7.71 -41.85 -22.33
CA VAL A 66 7.92 -40.40 -22.10
C VAL A 66 9.32 -39.97 -22.50
N LEU A 67 9.45 -38.81 -23.12
CA LEU A 67 10.71 -38.09 -23.23
C LEU A 67 10.82 -37.11 -22.07
N ALA A 68 11.78 -37.34 -21.16
CA ALA A 68 12.04 -36.50 -20.00
C ALA A 68 13.24 -35.57 -20.25
N LEU A 69 13.06 -34.28 -19.98
CA LEU A 69 14.04 -33.22 -20.27
C LEU A 69 14.79 -32.79 -19.01
N GLY A 70 16.12 -32.87 -19.06
CA GLY A 70 17.05 -32.44 -18.02
C GLY A 70 17.65 -31.06 -18.31
N LYS A 71 17.58 -30.12 -17.36
CA LYS A 71 18.12 -28.75 -17.43
C LYS A 71 19.53 -28.73 -17.98
N SER A 72 20.40 -29.64 -17.52
CA SER A 72 21.82 -29.70 -17.88
C SER A 72 22.09 -30.36 -19.23
N GLY A 73 21.12 -30.40 -20.14
CA GLY A 73 21.34 -30.85 -21.52
C GLY A 73 20.92 -32.29 -21.79
N VAL A 74 20.34 -33.01 -20.83
CA VAL A 74 20.04 -34.44 -20.97
C VAL A 74 18.61 -34.67 -21.48
N VAL A 75 18.43 -35.63 -22.39
CA VAL A 75 17.10 -36.16 -22.76
C VAL A 75 17.09 -37.66 -22.50
N ASN A 76 16.17 -38.10 -21.65
CA ASN A 76 15.95 -39.50 -21.34
C ASN A 76 14.64 -39.98 -21.96
N TRP A 77 14.65 -41.21 -22.49
CA TRP A 77 13.44 -41.98 -22.76
C TRP A 77 13.08 -42.80 -21.53
N VAL A 78 11.84 -42.67 -21.09
CA VAL A 78 11.25 -43.39 -19.96
C VAL A 78 10.24 -44.37 -20.55
N PRO A 79 10.49 -45.70 -20.47
CA PRO A 79 9.57 -46.70 -20.98
C PRO A 79 8.17 -46.58 -20.35
N ALA A 80 7.15 -47.09 -21.05
CA ALA A 80 5.82 -47.24 -20.47
C ALA A 80 5.88 -48.07 -19.17
N ALA A 81 4.91 -47.88 -18.27
CA ALA A 81 4.92 -48.52 -16.95
C ALA A 81 5.15 -50.04 -17.03
N GLY A 82 6.20 -50.53 -16.36
CA GLY A 82 6.62 -51.93 -16.40
C GLY A 82 7.62 -52.29 -17.52
N GLY A 83 7.99 -51.33 -18.37
CA GLY A 83 8.86 -51.50 -19.55
C GLY A 83 10.37 -51.43 -19.30
N GLY A 84 10.83 -51.33 -18.05
CA GLY A 84 12.26 -51.30 -17.70
C GLY A 84 12.74 -49.95 -17.17
N ALA A 85 14.06 -49.75 -17.15
CA ALA A 85 14.69 -48.54 -16.62
C ALA A 85 14.77 -47.43 -17.68
N PRO A 86 14.72 -46.14 -17.30
CA PRO A 86 14.96 -45.02 -18.20
C PRO A 86 16.33 -45.10 -18.88
N ALA A 87 16.40 -44.63 -20.13
CA ALA A 87 17.64 -44.61 -20.91
C ALA A 87 17.91 -43.21 -21.47
N ARG A 88 19.17 -42.76 -21.40
CA ARG A 88 19.60 -41.51 -22.05
C ARG A 88 19.62 -41.69 -23.57
N ILE A 89 18.95 -40.80 -24.29
CA ILE A 89 18.91 -40.81 -25.77
C ILE A 89 19.64 -39.62 -26.38
N ALA A 90 19.81 -38.52 -25.66
CA ALA A 90 20.58 -37.37 -26.13
C ALA A 90 21.25 -36.61 -24.97
N ALA A 91 22.33 -35.91 -25.31
CA ALA A 91 23.00 -34.95 -24.44
C ALA A 91 23.46 -33.75 -25.28
N PHE A 92 23.15 -32.55 -24.83
CA PHE A 92 23.48 -31.30 -25.51
C PHE A 92 24.37 -30.41 -24.61
N PRO A 93 25.37 -29.73 -25.17
CA PRO A 93 25.98 -28.61 -24.46
C PRO A 93 24.96 -27.48 -24.34
N VAL A 94 24.81 -26.95 -23.12
CA VAL A 94 23.89 -25.86 -22.78
C VAL A 94 24.57 -24.88 -21.82
N GLU A 95 24.05 -23.65 -21.76
CA GLU A 95 24.35 -22.71 -20.66
C GLU A 95 23.42 -23.03 -19.50
N THR A 96 23.96 -23.28 -18.31
CA THR A 96 23.21 -23.78 -17.14
C THR A 96 23.02 -22.75 -16.04
N GLN A 97 23.60 -21.56 -16.16
CA GLN A 97 23.39 -20.50 -15.16
C GLN A 97 21.92 -20.05 -15.10
N GLY A 98 21.45 -19.74 -13.88
CA GLY A 98 20.09 -19.28 -13.64
C GLY A 98 19.03 -20.24 -14.22
N ASP A 99 18.11 -19.69 -15.00
CA ASP A 99 17.00 -20.45 -15.60
C ASP A 99 17.37 -21.09 -16.95
N MET A 100 18.62 -20.92 -17.40
CA MET A 100 19.08 -21.42 -18.69
C MET A 100 19.29 -22.94 -18.67
N GLY A 101 19.18 -23.55 -19.83
CA GLY A 101 19.40 -24.99 -20.02
C GLY A 101 18.53 -25.54 -21.15
N LEU A 102 18.10 -26.79 -21.02
CA LEU A 102 16.94 -27.32 -21.78
C LEU A 102 15.65 -26.93 -21.05
N THR A 103 14.83 -26.11 -21.68
CA THR A 103 13.68 -25.48 -21.03
C THR A 103 12.34 -26.07 -21.45
N SER A 104 12.20 -26.57 -22.68
CA SER A 104 10.97 -27.22 -23.14
C SER A 104 11.16 -28.23 -24.26
N ILE A 105 10.27 -29.24 -24.30
CA ILE A 105 10.17 -30.26 -25.34
C ILE A 105 8.69 -30.51 -25.69
N ALA A 106 8.38 -30.61 -26.98
CA ALA A 106 7.02 -30.93 -27.43
C ALA A 106 7.01 -31.79 -28.69
N LEU A 107 5.98 -32.63 -28.84
CA LEU A 107 5.80 -33.44 -30.04
C LEU A 107 5.16 -32.63 -31.17
N ALA A 108 5.57 -32.88 -32.41
CA ALA A 108 4.81 -32.42 -33.56
C ALA A 108 3.41 -33.08 -33.58
N PRO A 109 2.36 -32.41 -34.08
CA PRO A 109 1.02 -32.99 -34.17
C PRO A 109 0.97 -34.29 -34.98
N ASP A 110 1.88 -34.48 -35.91
CA ASP A 110 2.02 -35.67 -36.77
C ASP A 110 3.12 -36.65 -36.29
N TYR A 111 3.56 -36.57 -35.03
CA TYR A 111 4.70 -37.33 -34.49
C TYR A 111 4.64 -38.84 -34.79
N ALA A 112 3.45 -39.45 -34.77
CA ALA A 112 3.31 -40.88 -35.06
C ALA A 112 3.84 -41.29 -36.44
N ALA A 113 3.88 -40.36 -37.40
CA ALA A 113 4.44 -40.56 -38.73
C ALA A 113 5.78 -39.83 -38.95
N SER A 114 5.93 -38.61 -38.41
CA SER A 114 7.09 -37.77 -38.65
C SER A 114 8.25 -38.03 -37.69
N HIS A 115 7.94 -38.54 -36.49
CA HIS A 115 8.83 -38.60 -35.34
C HIS A 115 9.49 -37.25 -35.00
N GLN A 116 8.84 -36.13 -35.36
CA GLN A 116 9.39 -34.79 -35.15
C GLN A 116 9.06 -34.24 -33.78
N ILE A 117 10.04 -33.62 -33.13
CA ILE A 117 9.88 -32.91 -31.87
C ILE A 117 10.44 -31.49 -31.99
N TYR A 118 9.97 -30.62 -31.11
CA TYR A 118 10.46 -29.26 -30.92
C TYR A 118 11.12 -29.16 -29.56
N LEU A 119 12.24 -28.44 -29.49
CA LEU A 119 13.05 -28.31 -28.29
C LEU A 119 13.61 -26.89 -28.16
N ASN A 120 13.57 -26.36 -26.94
CA ASN A 120 14.15 -25.07 -26.56
C ASN A 120 15.42 -25.28 -25.73
N ARG A 121 16.52 -24.61 -26.11
CA ARG A 121 17.78 -24.68 -25.37
C ARG A 121 18.57 -23.39 -25.37
N SER A 122 19.32 -23.14 -24.31
CA SER A 122 20.42 -22.19 -24.31
C SER A 122 21.66 -22.82 -24.96
N VAL A 123 22.39 -22.07 -25.79
CA VAL A 123 23.62 -22.53 -26.45
C VAL A 123 24.73 -21.53 -26.17
N SER A 124 25.78 -21.98 -25.47
CA SER A 124 26.95 -21.14 -25.19
C SER A 124 27.70 -20.79 -26.48
N LEU A 125 28.05 -19.51 -26.60
CA LEU A 125 28.88 -18.96 -27.69
C LEU A 125 30.32 -18.64 -27.21
N GLY A 126 30.61 -18.89 -25.92
CA GLY A 126 31.87 -18.53 -25.26
C GLY A 126 31.90 -17.09 -24.73
N ASN A 127 32.89 -16.78 -23.89
CA ASN A 127 33.09 -15.45 -23.26
C ASN A 127 31.88 -14.90 -22.50
N GLY A 128 31.06 -15.76 -21.89
CA GLY A 128 29.84 -15.38 -21.19
C GLY A 128 28.68 -14.96 -22.11
N GLN A 129 28.76 -15.25 -23.41
CA GLN A 129 27.66 -15.05 -24.36
C GLN A 129 26.98 -16.39 -24.67
N TYR A 130 25.66 -16.34 -24.87
CA TYR A 130 24.86 -17.49 -25.28
C TYR A 130 23.67 -17.03 -26.14
N THR A 131 23.02 -17.99 -26.80
CA THR A 131 21.76 -17.77 -27.54
C THR A 131 20.67 -18.71 -27.05
N LEU A 132 19.44 -18.24 -27.06
CA LEU A 132 18.23 -19.03 -26.83
C LEU A 132 17.75 -19.57 -28.17
N ARG A 133 17.81 -20.89 -28.34
CA ARG A 133 17.54 -21.57 -29.60
C ARG A 133 16.24 -22.37 -29.52
N ALA A 134 15.35 -22.10 -30.46
CA ALA A 134 14.23 -22.97 -30.79
C ALA A 134 14.61 -23.84 -32.00
N ALA A 135 14.52 -25.16 -31.85
CA ALA A 135 14.88 -26.08 -32.92
C ALA A 135 13.94 -27.27 -33.02
N LYS A 136 13.89 -27.86 -34.21
CA LYS A 136 13.17 -29.09 -34.52
C LYS A 136 14.16 -30.24 -34.70
N PHE A 137 13.80 -31.43 -34.23
CA PHE A 137 14.59 -32.66 -34.35
C PHE A 137 13.72 -33.82 -34.85
N THR A 138 14.36 -34.86 -35.36
CA THR A 138 13.74 -36.17 -35.60
C THR A 138 14.22 -37.16 -34.55
N VAL A 139 13.29 -37.86 -33.90
CA VAL A 139 13.58 -38.96 -32.97
C VAL A 139 14.00 -40.19 -33.77
N GLN A 140 15.17 -40.73 -33.46
CA GLN A 140 15.65 -41.99 -34.01
C GLN A 140 15.08 -43.15 -33.19
N LEU A 141 14.66 -44.21 -33.87
CA LEU A 141 14.16 -45.44 -33.24
C LEU A 141 15.16 -46.58 -33.40
N ASP A 142 15.30 -47.41 -32.38
CA ASP A 142 16.07 -48.65 -32.44
C ASP A 142 15.33 -49.76 -33.21
N GLY A 143 15.94 -50.96 -33.27
CA GLY A 143 15.33 -52.12 -33.94
C GLY A 143 14.05 -52.66 -33.28
N ALA A 144 13.75 -52.25 -32.05
CA ALA A 144 12.51 -52.56 -31.34
C ALA A 144 11.47 -51.43 -31.44
N GLY A 145 11.81 -50.31 -32.09
CA GLY A 145 10.93 -49.16 -32.26
C GLY A 145 10.98 -48.15 -31.10
N HIS A 146 11.94 -48.28 -30.18
CA HIS A 146 12.08 -47.35 -29.05
C HIS A 146 12.98 -46.15 -29.41
N PRO A 147 12.73 -44.96 -28.85
CA PRO A 147 13.63 -43.82 -28.97
C PRO A 147 15.07 -44.17 -28.56
N SER A 148 16.03 -43.90 -29.44
CA SER A 148 17.45 -44.20 -29.23
C SER A 148 18.38 -43.02 -29.48
N GLY A 149 17.85 -41.91 -30.01
CA GLY A 149 18.65 -40.75 -30.40
C GLY A 149 17.81 -39.58 -30.90
N LEU A 150 18.43 -38.40 -30.98
CA LEU A 150 17.89 -37.22 -31.66
C LEU A 150 18.82 -36.81 -32.80
N THR A 151 18.27 -36.52 -33.97
CA THR A 151 19.06 -36.13 -35.16
C THR A 151 18.36 -35.04 -35.98
N GLY A 152 19.08 -34.49 -36.95
CA GLY A 152 18.53 -33.56 -37.94
C GLY A 152 18.06 -32.23 -37.35
N GLU A 153 18.86 -31.62 -36.46
CA GLU A 153 18.57 -30.29 -35.89
C GLU A 153 18.27 -29.28 -37.01
N GLN A 154 17.08 -28.69 -36.96
CA GLN A 154 16.66 -27.57 -37.80
C GLN A 154 16.33 -26.39 -36.91
N VAL A 155 17.16 -25.35 -36.94
CA VAL A 155 16.93 -24.12 -36.17
C VAL A 155 15.72 -23.39 -36.75
N ILE A 156 14.78 -23.02 -35.89
CA ILE A 156 13.60 -22.22 -36.23
C ILE A 156 13.94 -20.74 -36.05
N PHE A 157 14.47 -20.39 -34.87
CA PHE A 157 15.04 -19.07 -34.62
C PHE A 157 16.04 -19.13 -33.44
N ASP A 158 16.89 -18.11 -33.38
CA ASP A 158 17.82 -17.83 -32.29
C ASP A 158 17.51 -16.43 -31.73
N LEU A 159 17.46 -16.31 -30.40
CA LEU A 159 17.38 -15.03 -29.68
C LEU A 159 18.66 -14.80 -28.87
N PRO A 160 19.12 -13.54 -28.71
CA PRO A 160 20.28 -13.26 -27.88
C PRO A 160 20.00 -13.52 -26.40
N GLY A 161 20.93 -14.12 -25.68
CA GLY A 161 20.90 -14.21 -24.22
C GLY A 161 21.18 -12.87 -23.53
N SER A 162 20.69 -12.70 -22.30
CA SER A 162 21.06 -11.56 -21.44
C SER A 162 22.23 -11.93 -20.51
N PRO A 163 22.96 -10.93 -19.99
CA PRO A 163 23.96 -11.16 -18.94
C PRO A 163 23.36 -11.57 -17.58
N TYR A 164 22.02 -11.64 -17.45
CA TYR A 164 21.32 -11.95 -16.20
C TYR A 164 20.93 -13.42 -16.06
N TYR A 165 20.93 -14.19 -17.17
CA TYR A 165 20.66 -15.63 -17.20
C TYR A 165 19.28 -16.06 -16.66
N ILE A 166 18.28 -15.20 -16.78
CA ILE A 166 16.90 -15.42 -16.33
C ILE A 166 15.90 -14.98 -17.41
N HIS A 167 14.65 -15.45 -17.30
CA HIS A 167 13.50 -15.07 -18.16
C HIS A 167 13.81 -15.19 -19.67
N GLY A 168 14.18 -16.40 -20.08
CA GLY A 168 14.61 -16.70 -21.44
C GLY A 168 13.50 -17.18 -22.36
N LEU A 169 13.76 -18.31 -23.04
CA LEU A 169 12.83 -18.98 -23.94
C LEU A 169 12.29 -20.20 -23.22
N ASP A 170 11.02 -20.19 -22.85
CA ASP A 170 10.47 -21.22 -21.97
C ASP A 170 9.68 -22.26 -22.75
N THR A 171 8.40 -22.02 -23.03
CA THR A 171 7.50 -23.04 -23.57
C THR A 171 7.49 -23.06 -25.09
N VAL A 172 7.51 -24.26 -25.68
CA VAL A 172 7.08 -24.50 -27.06
C VAL A 172 5.78 -25.31 -27.07
N TYR A 173 4.80 -24.90 -27.88
CA TYR A 173 3.55 -25.63 -28.08
C TYR A 173 3.19 -25.73 -29.57
N PRO A 174 3.35 -26.91 -30.18
CA PRO A 174 2.89 -27.18 -31.54
C PRO A 174 1.37 -27.36 -31.57
N ALA A 175 0.66 -26.47 -32.26
CA ALA A 175 -0.79 -26.51 -32.36
C ALA A 175 -1.26 -27.53 -33.42
N PRO A 176 -2.47 -28.11 -33.27
CA PRO A 176 -3.00 -29.09 -34.23
C PRO A 176 -3.14 -28.58 -35.68
N ASP A 177 -3.18 -27.27 -35.88
CA ASP A 177 -3.23 -26.63 -37.21
C ASP A 177 -1.85 -26.53 -37.90
N GLY A 178 -0.78 -27.04 -37.26
CA GLY A 178 0.59 -27.03 -37.78
C GLY A 178 1.37 -25.76 -37.48
N THR A 179 0.79 -24.82 -36.73
CA THR A 179 1.49 -23.62 -36.23
C THR A 179 2.22 -23.91 -34.91
N LEU A 180 3.11 -23.00 -34.51
CA LEU A 180 3.92 -23.10 -33.30
C LEU A 180 3.67 -21.89 -32.40
N TRP A 181 3.54 -22.15 -31.11
CA TRP A 181 3.45 -21.12 -30.08
C TRP A 181 4.68 -21.15 -29.20
N TYR A 182 5.18 -19.98 -28.83
CA TYR A 182 6.34 -19.82 -27.95
C TYR A 182 6.07 -18.77 -26.88
N SER A 183 6.62 -18.99 -25.69
CA SER A 183 6.70 -17.97 -24.65
C SER A 183 8.15 -17.51 -24.47
N VAL A 184 8.32 -16.19 -24.36
CA VAL A 184 9.64 -15.55 -24.23
C VAL A 184 9.56 -14.49 -23.12
N GLY A 185 10.40 -14.62 -22.11
CA GLY A 185 10.53 -13.66 -21.01
C GLY A 185 11.16 -12.32 -21.42
N ASP A 186 11.13 -11.36 -20.51
CA ASP A 186 11.61 -9.99 -20.73
C ASP A 186 13.14 -9.88 -20.81
N ASN A 187 13.85 -10.94 -20.40
CA ASN A 187 15.31 -11.04 -20.37
C ASN A 187 15.96 -9.90 -19.55
N GLY A 188 15.21 -9.38 -18.57
CA GLY A 188 15.57 -8.27 -17.68
C GLY A 188 16.37 -8.70 -16.44
N ASP A 189 16.74 -7.72 -15.62
CA ASP A 189 17.41 -7.94 -14.33
C ASP A 189 16.30 -8.03 -13.27
N ALA A 190 16.28 -9.11 -12.48
CA ALA A 190 15.29 -9.30 -11.42
C ALA A 190 15.71 -8.68 -10.08
N GLY A 191 16.93 -8.13 -9.92
CA GLY A 191 17.36 -7.52 -8.67
C GLY A 191 16.87 -6.08 -8.49
N LYS A 192 16.60 -5.37 -9.59
CA LYS A 192 16.30 -3.93 -9.59
C LYS A 192 15.48 -3.50 -10.78
N THR A 193 14.96 -2.29 -10.74
CA THR A 193 14.38 -1.65 -11.92
C THR A 193 15.43 -1.53 -13.02
N ASN A 194 15.14 -2.24 -14.10
CA ASN A 194 15.96 -2.30 -15.29
C ASN A 194 15.20 -1.72 -16.47
N PRO A 195 15.71 -0.66 -17.13
CA PRO A 195 15.12 -0.13 -18.35
C PRO A 195 14.96 -1.15 -19.48
N VAL A 196 15.73 -2.26 -19.48
CA VAL A 196 15.59 -3.37 -20.43
C VAL A 196 14.21 -4.00 -20.33
N ALA A 197 13.58 -4.11 -19.15
CA ALA A 197 12.26 -4.73 -19.01
C ALA A 197 11.16 -4.09 -19.89
N PHE A 198 11.33 -2.82 -20.28
CA PHE A 198 10.42 -2.14 -21.22
C PHE A 198 10.42 -2.73 -22.64
N VAL A 199 11.36 -3.63 -22.99
CA VAL A 199 11.27 -4.43 -24.23
C VAL A 199 10.00 -5.27 -24.26
N ALA A 200 9.43 -5.62 -23.10
CA ALA A 200 8.14 -6.30 -23.00
C ALA A 200 7.02 -5.48 -23.66
N GLN A 201 7.11 -4.14 -23.60
CA GLN A 201 6.18 -3.20 -24.24
C GLN A 201 6.52 -2.90 -25.71
N ASP A 202 7.74 -3.18 -26.15
CA ASP A 202 8.15 -2.96 -27.54
C ASP A 202 7.72 -4.13 -28.43
N LEU A 203 6.83 -3.86 -29.38
CA LEU A 203 6.35 -4.86 -30.34
C LEU A 203 7.40 -5.25 -31.37
N ASP A 204 8.45 -4.44 -31.57
CA ASP A 204 9.57 -4.77 -32.46
C ASP A 204 10.66 -5.60 -31.75
N SER A 205 10.45 -5.95 -30.48
CA SER A 205 11.27 -6.86 -29.69
C SER A 205 10.59 -8.23 -29.49
N PRO A 206 11.34 -9.35 -29.49
CA PRO A 206 10.79 -10.68 -29.22
C PRO A 206 10.62 -10.99 -27.72
N PHE A 207 11.12 -10.14 -26.82
CA PHE A 207 11.16 -10.38 -25.37
C PHE A 207 9.90 -9.90 -24.67
N GLY A 208 9.45 -10.63 -23.64
CA GLY A 208 8.21 -10.38 -22.89
C GLY A 208 6.95 -10.60 -23.74
N LYS A 209 6.91 -11.72 -24.49
CA LYS A 209 5.92 -12.00 -25.53
C LYS A 209 5.38 -13.44 -25.46
N ILE A 210 4.13 -13.59 -25.91
CA ILE A 210 3.65 -14.83 -26.51
C ILE A 210 3.73 -14.68 -28.03
N LEU A 211 4.40 -15.61 -28.69
CA LEU A 211 4.61 -15.63 -30.13
C LEU A 211 3.77 -16.74 -30.78
N HIS A 212 3.19 -16.45 -31.95
CA HIS A 212 2.45 -17.43 -32.77
C HIS A 212 3.01 -17.44 -34.19
N LEU A 213 3.55 -18.60 -34.59
CA LEU A 213 4.45 -18.76 -35.72
C LEU A 213 3.97 -19.86 -36.66
N THR A 214 4.33 -19.76 -37.93
CA THR A 214 4.34 -20.89 -38.86
C THR A 214 5.43 -21.90 -38.47
N ALA A 215 5.35 -23.12 -39.00
CA ALA A 215 6.35 -24.17 -38.75
C ALA A 215 7.79 -23.79 -39.18
N ASP A 216 7.96 -22.81 -40.07
CA ASP A 216 9.26 -22.24 -40.49
C ASP A 216 9.66 -20.96 -39.73
N GLY A 217 8.94 -20.60 -38.65
CA GLY A 217 9.34 -19.55 -37.72
C GLY A 217 8.90 -18.12 -38.07
N LYS A 218 8.06 -17.94 -39.10
CA LYS A 218 7.49 -16.63 -39.48
C LYS A 218 6.20 -16.37 -38.72
N GLY A 219 5.79 -15.11 -38.61
CA GLY A 219 4.49 -14.75 -38.06
C GLY A 219 3.34 -15.31 -38.90
N VAL A 220 2.25 -15.72 -38.25
CA VAL A 220 1.04 -16.15 -38.94
C VAL A 220 0.18 -14.93 -39.34
N PRO A 221 -0.57 -14.99 -40.46
CA PRO A 221 -1.42 -13.87 -40.88
C PRO A 221 -2.54 -13.47 -39.91
N SER A 222 -2.92 -14.37 -39.00
CA SER A 222 -3.91 -14.11 -37.94
C SER A 222 -3.36 -13.31 -36.77
N ASN A 223 -2.05 -13.06 -36.71
CA ASN A 223 -1.49 -12.26 -35.63
C ASN A 223 -1.98 -10.80 -35.70
N PRO A 224 -2.24 -10.17 -34.54
CA PRO A 224 -2.79 -8.81 -34.46
C PRO A 224 -1.88 -7.75 -35.09
N TYR A 225 -0.56 -7.99 -35.12
CA TYR A 225 0.44 -7.05 -35.61
C TYR A 225 1.14 -7.53 -36.90
N TYR A 226 0.57 -8.52 -37.58
CA TYR A 226 1.15 -9.12 -38.78
C TYR A 226 1.34 -8.11 -39.92
N ASN A 227 2.52 -8.14 -40.54
CA ASN A 227 2.80 -7.42 -41.77
C ASN A 227 3.23 -8.41 -42.87
N ALA A 228 2.41 -8.53 -43.92
CA ALA A 228 2.67 -9.41 -45.06
C ALA A 228 3.97 -9.06 -45.81
N ALA A 229 4.45 -7.82 -45.74
CA ALA A 229 5.71 -7.40 -46.35
C ALA A 229 6.94 -7.76 -45.49
N ALA A 230 6.73 -8.04 -44.20
CA ALA A 230 7.77 -8.40 -43.25
C ALA A 230 7.30 -9.53 -42.31
N PRO A 231 6.93 -10.71 -42.86
CA PRO A 231 6.34 -11.80 -42.07
C PRO A 231 7.32 -12.37 -41.03
N ASP A 232 8.62 -12.16 -41.23
CA ASP A 232 9.69 -12.63 -40.33
C ASP A 232 10.13 -11.57 -39.30
N SER A 233 9.54 -10.37 -39.30
CA SER A 233 9.84 -9.38 -38.26
C SER A 233 9.34 -9.83 -36.89
N ALA A 234 10.00 -9.39 -35.81
CA ALA A 234 9.55 -9.67 -34.44
C ALA A 234 8.08 -9.28 -34.25
N ARG A 235 7.68 -8.09 -34.69
CA ARG A 235 6.30 -7.60 -34.65
C ARG A 235 5.30 -8.55 -35.31
N SER A 236 5.61 -9.08 -36.49
CA SER A 236 4.71 -10.02 -37.17
C SER A 236 4.49 -11.34 -36.40
N LYS A 237 5.42 -11.70 -35.50
CA LYS A 237 5.39 -12.92 -34.69
C LYS A 237 4.60 -12.76 -33.38
N VAL A 238 4.39 -11.52 -32.92
CA VAL A 238 3.76 -11.23 -31.64
C VAL A 238 2.26 -11.52 -31.68
N PHE A 239 1.80 -12.39 -30.78
CA PHE A 239 0.39 -12.59 -30.47
C PHE A 239 -0.06 -11.68 -29.32
N ALA A 240 0.75 -11.58 -28.26
CA ALA A 240 0.51 -10.71 -27.10
C ALA A 240 1.84 -10.25 -26.48
N SER A 241 1.79 -9.19 -25.69
CA SER A 241 2.97 -8.53 -25.13
C SER A 241 2.81 -8.11 -23.66
N GLY A 242 3.90 -7.62 -23.07
CA GLY A 242 3.88 -7.08 -21.71
C GLY A 242 3.96 -8.13 -20.62
N PHE A 243 4.60 -9.27 -20.90
CA PHE A 243 4.87 -10.32 -19.93
C PHE A 243 6.23 -10.12 -19.27
N ARG A 244 6.40 -10.56 -18.01
CA ARG A 244 7.70 -10.61 -17.35
C ARG A 244 8.43 -11.91 -17.67
N ASN A 245 7.86 -13.02 -17.25
CA ASN A 245 8.36 -14.36 -17.46
C ASN A 245 7.17 -15.32 -17.65
N PRO A 246 6.60 -15.39 -18.88
CA PRO A 246 5.50 -16.28 -19.22
C PRO A 246 5.98 -17.73 -19.25
N PHE A 247 6.29 -18.28 -18.06
CA PHE A 247 7.11 -19.45 -17.85
C PHE A 247 6.49 -20.69 -18.53
N ARG A 248 5.19 -20.89 -18.34
CA ARG A 248 4.48 -22.06 -18.86
C ARG A 248 3.08 -21.72 -19.33
N PHE A 249 2.69 -22.31 -20.45
CA PHE A 249 1.33 -22.20 -20.96
C PHE A 249 0.86 -23.48 -21.66
N SER A 250 -0.46 -23.58 -21.80
CA SER A 250 -1.14 -24.51 -22.70
C SER A 250 -2.20 -23.77 -23.52
N LEU A 251 -2.72 -24.40 -24.56
CA LEU A 251 -3.88 -23.86 -25.28
C LEU A 251 -5.17 -24.40 -24.66
N ASP A 252 -6.12 -23.52 -24.36
CA ASP A 252 -7.45 -23.91 -23.93
C ASP A 252 -8.16 -24.68 -25.06
N PRO A 253 -8.62 -25.92 -24.84
CA PRO A 253 -9.17 -26.76 -25.90
C PRO A 253 -10.48 -26.23 -26.50
N LYS A 254 -11.17 -25.30 -25.85
CA LYS A 254 -12.44 -24.72 -26.36
C LYS A 254 -12.20 -23.51 -27.24
N SER A 255 -11.38 -22.58 -26.79
CA SER A 255 -11.12 -21.29 -27.46
C SER A 255 -9.90 -21.33 -28.38
N GLY A 256 -8.95 -22.24 -28.13
CA GLY A 256 -7.64 -22.26 -28.78
C GLY A 256 -6.68 -21.17 -28.29
N LEU A 257 -7.05 -20.42 -27.24
CA LEU A 257 -6.24 -19.33 -26.70
C LEU A 257 -5.20 -19.84 -25.68
N PRO A 258 -4.03 -19.18 -25.58
CA PRO A 258 -3.05 -19.50 -24.54
C PRO A 258 -3.58 -19.21 -23.14
N VAL A 259 -3.36 -20.15 -22.22
CA VAL A 259 -3.53 -19.96 -20.78
C VAL A 259 -2.14 -19.98 -20.14
N VAL A 260 -1.67 -18.81 -19.71
CA VAL A 260 -0.28 -18.56 -19.35
C VAL A 260 -0.15 -18.37 -17.85
N GLY A 261 0.87 -18.97 -17.23
CA GLY A 261 1.39 -18.51 -15.94
C GLY A 261 2.55 -17.55 -16.19
N ASP A 262 2.41 -16.30 -15.75
CA ASP A 262 3.45 -15.28 -15.82
C ASP A 262 4.03 -15.05 -14.41
N VAL A 263 5.32 -15.36 -14.27
CA VAL A 263 6.04 -15.22 -13.00
C VAL A 263 6.38 -13.75 -12.81
N GLY A 264 5.71 -13.12 -11.84
CA GLY A 264 5.94 -11.71 -11.51
C GLY A 264 7.24 -11.49 -10.74
N TRP A 265 7.41 -10.28 -10.20
CA TRP A 265 8.70 -9.80 -9.72
C TRP A 265 8.97 -10.08 -8.25
N TYR A 266 8.27 -9.38 -7.37
CA TYR A 266 8.50 -9.45 -5.92
C TYR A 266 7.22 -9.61 -5.12
N THR A 267 6.06 -9.41 -5.75
CA THR A 267 4.81 -9.27 -4.99
C THR A 267 3.70 -10.15 -5.53
N TRP A 268 3.59 -10.30 -6.85
CA TRP A 268 2.43 -10.92 -7.47
C TRP A 268 2.83 -11.98 -8.49
N GLU A 269 2.14 -13.11 -8.45
CA GLU A 269 2.10 -14.10 -9.52
C GLU A 269 0.79 -13.97 -10.28
N GLU A 270 0.77 -14.29 -11.58
CA GLU A 270 -0.45 -14.16 -12.37
C GLU A 270 -0.72 -15.32 -13.35
N LEU A 271 -2.01 -15.56 -13.59
CA LEU A 271 -2.53 -16.45 -14.61
C LEU A 271 -3.39 -15.66 -15.59
N ASP A 272 -3.21 -15.94 -16.89
CA ASP A 272 -3.84 -15.19 -17.97
C ASP A 272 -4.52 -16.09 -18.97
N VAL A 273 -5.71 -15.73 -19.43
CA VAL A 273 -6.28 -16.24 -20.68
C VAL A 273 -6.01 -15.18 -21.75
N VAL A 274 -4.99 -15.43 -22.58
CA VAL A 274 -4.37 -14.40 -23.39
C VAL A 274 -5.14 -14.18 -24.69
N GLN A 275 -5.66 -12.96 -24.86
CA GLN A 275 -6.36 -12.54 -26.07
C GLN A 275 -5.39 -12.02 -27.15
N PRO A 276 -5.75 -12.08 -28.45
CA PRO A 276 -4.94 -11.49 -29.50
C PRO A 276 -4.73 -9.98 -29.28
N GLY A 277 -3.48 -9.55 -29.20
CA GLY A 277 -3.08 -8.15 -29.02
C GLY A 277 -3.21 -7.65 -27.58
N ALA A 278 -3.43 -8.55 -26.62
CA ALA A 278 -3.38 -8.21 -25.20
C ALA A 278 -2.01 -7.66 -24.81
N ASN A 279 -2.04 -6.69 -23.90
CA ASN A 279 -0.84 -6.14 -23.26
C ASN A 279 -1.00 -6.24 -21.74
N LEU A 280 -0.20 -7.08 -21.10
CA LEU A 280 -0.20 -7.28 -19.64
C LEU A 280 0.63 -6.21 -18.92
N ALA A 281 1.14 -5.24 -19.68
CA ALA A 281 1.71 -4.00 -19.19
C ALA A 281 2.96 -4.12 -18.29
N TRP A 282 3.60 -5.30 -18.14
CA TRP A 282 4.93 -5.38 -17.54
C TRP A 282 5.93 -4.48 -18.32
N PRO A 283 6.77 -3.66 -17.64
CA PRO A 283 7.00 -3.61 -16.20
C PRO A 283 6.18 -2.57 -15.44
N CYS A 284 5.22 -1.91 -16.10
CA CYS A 284 4.38 -0.88 -15.48
C CYS A 284 3.37 -1.45 -14.48
N TYR A 285 2.92 -2.68 -14.72
CA TYR A 285 2.06 -3.45 -13.85
C TYR A 285 2.66 -4.84 -13.57
N GLU A 286 2.35 -5.37 -12.40
CA GLU A 286 2.63 -6.73 -11.95
C GLU A 286 1.30 -7.27 -11.41
N GLY A 287 0.65 -8.21 -12.10
CA GLY A 287 -0.76 -8.48 -11.84
C GLY A 287 -1.64 -7.27 -12.19
N ASN A 288 -2.63 -7.00 -11.35
CA ASN A 288 -3.45 -5.79 -11.44
C ASN A 288 -2.83 -4.55 -10.77
N HIS A 289 -1.56 -4.61 -10.36
CA HIS A 289 -0.97 -3.63 -9.44
C HIS A 289 0.11 -2.78 -10.12
N PRO A 290 0.10 -1.44 -9.99
CA PRO A 290 1.18 -0.61 -10.48
C PRO A 290 2.51 -0.99 -9.83
N THR A 291 3.49 -1.39 -10.63
CA THR A 291 4.76 -1.91 -10.13
C THR A 291 5.57 -0.79 -9.47
N PRO A 292 5.94 -0.90 -8.18
CA PRO A 292 6.81 0.08 -7.54
C PRO A 292 8.14 0.24 -8.29
N GLY A 293 8.65 1.48 -8.38
CA GLY A 293 9.87 1.79 -9.12
C GLY A 293 9.68 1.97 -10.63
N TYR A 294 8.82 1.17 -11.28
CA TYR A 294 8.55 1.25 -12.72
C TYR A 294 7.36 2.13 -13.09
N SER A 295 6.24 2.01 -12.37
CA SER A 295 4.96 2.66 -12.70
C SER A 295 5.02 4.18 -12.79
N THR A 296 6.03 4.81 -12.18
CA THR A 296 6.27 6.27 -12.26
C THR A 296 7.11 6.70 -13.46
N ASP A 297 7.68 5.77 -14.23
CA ASP A 297 8.39 6.08 -15.46
C ASP A 297 7.42 6.68 -16.50
N SER A 298 7.88 7.69 -17.22
CA SER A 298 7.09 8.34 -18.28
C SER A 298 6.54 7.37 -19.33
N ARG A 299 7.22 6.24 -19.58
CA ARG A 299 6.77 5.19 -20.50
C ARG A 299 5.52 4.46 -20.01
N CYS A 300 5.23 4.49 -18.71
CA CYS A 300 4.05 3.87 -18.12
C CYS A 300 2.80 4.75 -18.16
N ALA A 301 2.93 6.04 -18.51
CA ALA A 301 1.80 6.98 -18.51
C ALA A 301 0.67 6.58 -19.48
N SER A 302 0.99 5.83 -20.54
CA SER A 302 0.03 5.30 -21.52
C SER A 302 -0.13 3.78 -21.49
N ALA A 303 0.46 3.10 -20.51
CA ALA A 303 0.33 1.64 -20.40
C ALA A 303 -1.11 1.28 -20.02
N VAL A 304 -1.74 0.43 -20.82
CA VAL A 304 -3.08 -0.12 -20.55
C VAL A 304 -2.88 -1.58 -20.16
N ASN A 305 -3.15 -1.89 -18.89
CA ASN A 305 -3.06 -3.24 -18.39
C ASN A 305 -4.25 -4.09 -18.82
N THR A 306 -3.99 -5.29 -19.34
CA THR A 306 -4.99 -6.33 -19.52
C THR A 306 -5.00 -7.15 -18.24
N ALA A 307 -6.10 -7.07 -17.49
CA ALA A 307 -6.19 -7.74 -16.20
C ALA A 307 -6.01 -9.26 -16.33
N PRO A 308 -5.22 -9.90 -15.45
CA PRO A 308 -5.09 -11.34 -15.43
C PRO A 308 -6.41 -12.03 -15.06
N LEU A 309 -6.52 -13.30 -15.41
CA LEU A 309 -7.60 -14.17 -14.96
C LEU A 309 -7.57 -14.30 -13.42
N TRP A 310 -6.37 -14.37 -12.85
CA TRP A 310 -6.15 -14.45 -11.41
C TRP A 310 -4.74 -13.98 -11.05
N ASP A 311 -4.60 -13.15 -10.03
CA ASP A 311 -3.33 -12.79 -9.40
C ASP A 311 -3.31 -13.19 -7.91
N TYR A 312 -2.14 -13.56 -7.40
CA TYR A 312 -1.95 -13.91 -5.99
C TYR A 312 -0.59 -13.47 -5.46
N GLN A 313 -0.51 -13.25 -4.14
CA GLN A 313 0.69 -12.70 -3.52
C GLN A 313 1.79 -13.73 -3.30
N HIS A 314 3.03 -13.26 -3.35
CA HIS A 314 4.20 -13.92 -2.79
C HIS A 314 4.03 -14.19 -1.29
N GLY A 315 4.63 -15.28 -0.82
CA GLY A 315 4.66 -15.69 0.57
C GLY A 315 4.30 -17.16 0.80
N THR A 316 4.09 -17.50 2.08
CA THR A 316 3.89 -18.88 2.57
C THR A 316 2.47 -19.20 2.98
N ASP A 317 1.56 -18.21 3.04
CA ASP A 317 0.20 -18.46 3.46
C ASP A 317 -0.51 -19.48 2.54
N PRO A 318 -1.58 -20.14 3.03
CA PRO A 318 -2.35 -21.12 2.26
C PRO A 318 -2.76 -20.69 0.84
N SER A 319 -3.00 -19.40 0.60
CA SER A 319 -3.37 -18.81 -0.70
C SER A 319 -2.22 -18.15 -1.46
N GLN A 320 -1.01 -18.15 -0.91
CA GLN A 320 0.19 -17.52 -1.50
C GLN A 320 1.08 -18.57 -2.18
N GLY A 321 1.93 -18.10 -3.08
CA GLY A 321 2.95 -18.85 -3.82
C GLY A 321 3.93 -17.88 -4.49
N ASN A 322 5.02 -18.37 -5.08
CA ASN A 322 6.15 -17.51 -5.48
C ASN A 322 6.73 -17.84 -6.86
N CYS A 323 6.10 -18.76 -7.62
CA CYS A 323 6.52 -19.09 -8.98
C CYS A 323 5.41 -19.89 -9.68
N VAL A 324 4.48 -19.20 -10.35
CA VAL A 324 3.40 -19.82 -11.10
C VAL A 324 3.94 -20.59 -12.31
N THR A 325 3.46 -21.83 -12.53
CA THR A 325 3.96 -22.70 -13.61
C THR A 325 2.90 -23.07 -14.64
N GLY A 326 1.79 -22.30 -14.71
CA GLY A 326 0.68 -22.57 -15.60
C GLY A 326 0.13 -24.00 -15.44
N GLY A 327 -0.55 -24.52 -16.45
CA GLY A 327 -1.00 -25.92 -16.47
C GLY A 327 -2.01 -26.22 -17.56
N ILE A 328 -3.02 -27.05 -17.26
CA ILE A 328 -3.95 -27.59 -18.28
C ILE A 328 -5.40 -27.67 -17.80
N VAL A 329 -6.34 -27.60 -18.74
CA VAL A 329 -7.75 -27.97 -18.49
C VAL A 329 -7.85 -29.50 -18.40
N TYR A 330 -8.36 -30.00 -17.28
CA TYR A 330 -8.58 -31.44 -17.11
C TYR A 330 -9.74 -31.93 -17.98
N GLY A 331 -9.39 -32.66 -19.04
CA GLY A 331 -10.33 -33.28 -19.98
C GLY A 331 -10.70 -34.73 -19.66
N GLY A 332 -10.15 -35.32 -18.60
CA GLY A 332 -10.41 -36.69 -18.20
C GLY A 332 -11.77 -36.90 -17.51
N THR A 333 -12.10 -38.17 -17.25
CA THR A 333 -13.33 -38.57 -16.52
C THR A 333 -13.05 -39.39 -15.27
N THR A 334 -11.77 -39.70 -15.01
CA THR A 334 -11.32 -40.52 -13.87
C THR A 334 -11.45 -39.80 -12.53
N TYR A 335 -11.39 -38.46 -12.52
CA TYR A 335 -11.48 -37.66 -11.30
C TYR A 335 -12.94 -37.34 -10.94
N PRO A 336 -13.23 -37.03 -9.65
CA PRO A 336 -14.54 -36.58 -9.22
C PRO A 336 -15.07 -35.41 -10.05
N ALA A 337 -16.40 -35.32 -10.15
CA ALA A 337 -17.09 -34.28 -10.95
C ALA A 337 -16.64 -32.85 -10.64
N ALA A 338 -16.22 -32.57 -9.39
CA ALA A 338 -15.69 -31.27 -8.99
C ALA A 338 -14.44 -30.83 -9.77
N TYR A 339 -13.65 -31.76 -10.31
CA TYR A 339 -12.41 -31.49 -11.06
C TYR A 339 -12.60 -31.55 -12.59
N GLN A 340 -13.69 -32.14 -13.07
CA GLN A 340 -13.96 -32.29 -14.51
C GLN A 340 -14.10 -30.92 -15.19
N GLY A 341 -13.23 -30.63 -16.16
CA GLY A 341 -13.17 -29.33 -16.85
C GLY A 341 -12.62 -28.17 -16.01
N ALA A 342 -11.98 -28.44 -14.86
CA ALA A 342 -11.23 -27.43 -14.12
C ALA A 342 -9.84 -27.23 -14.74
N TYR A 343 -9.32 -26.02 -14.65
CA TYR A 343 -7.93 -25.72 -15.01
C TYR A 343 -7.03 -25.97 -13.82
N PHE A 344 -6.09 -26.90 -13.96
CA PHE A 344 -5.07 -27.22 -12.97
C PHE A 344 -3.85 -26.36 -13.25
N PHE A 345 -3.30 -25.72 -12.21
CA PHE A 345 -2.07 -24.96 -12.31
C PHE A 345 -1.18 -25.16 -11.09
N GLY A 346 0.13 -25.05 -11.28
CA GLY A 346 1.13 -25.28 -10.25
C GLY A 346 1.80 -24.00 -9.75
N ASP A 347 2.44 -24.13 -8.59
CA ASP A 347 3.47 -23.21 -8.12
C ASP A 347 4.70 -24.01 -7.68
N TYR A 348 5.84 -23.70 -8.28
CA TYR A 348 7.09 -24.43 -8.06
C TYR A 348 7.59 -24.27 -6.63
N ALA A 349 7.71 -23.02 -6.16
CA ALA A 349 8.31 -22.69 -4.87
C ALA A 349 7.40 -23.08 -3.70
N GLY A 350 6.08 -22.97 -3.89
CA GLY A 350 5.08 -23.35 -2.89
C GLY A 350 4.77 -24.84 -2.85
N GLU A 351 5.25 -25.63 -3.82
CA GLU A 351 4.95 -27.07 -3.99
C GLU A 351 3.43 -27.39 -3.97
N LYS A 352 2.65 -26.55 -4.66
CA LYS A 352 1.18 -26.58 -4.64
C LYS A 352 0.62 -26.76 -6.05
N ILE A 353 -0.53 -27.43 -6.14
CA ILE A 353 -1.38 -27.42 -7.34
C ILE A 353 -2.79 -26.95 -6.94
N TRP A 354 -3.28 -25.95 -7.66
CA TRP A 354 -4.63 -25.42 -7.52
C TRP A 354 -5.50 -25.79 -8.71
N THR A 355 -6.80 -25.55 -8.53
CA THR A 355 -7.78 -25.64 -9.60
C THR A 355 -8.64 -24.39 -9.63
N LEU A 356 -8.92 -23.87 -10.82
CA LEU A 356 -9.90 -22.80 -11.04
C LEU A 356 -10.80 -23.11 -12.24
N ARG A 357 -11.79 -22.26 -12.49
CA ARG A 357 -12.63 -22.32 -13.71
C ARG A 357 -12.85 -20.94 -14.29
N TYR A 358 -12.99 -20.89 -15.61
CA TYR A 358 -13.36 -19.71 -16.37
C TYR A 358 -14.35 -20.08 -17.49
N ASP A 359 -15.05 -19.07 -18.01
CA ASP A 359 -15.94 -19.22 -19.16
C ASP A 359 -15.20 -19.03 -20.50
N GLU A 360 -15.90 -19.19 -21.62
CA GLU A 360 -15.33 -19.08 -22.97
C GLU A 360 -14.80 -17.68 -23.30
N GLN A 361 -15.12 -16.67 -22.49
CA GLN A 361 -14.61 -15.31 -22.63
C GLN A 361 -13.35 -15.08 -21.77
N GLY A 362 -12.85 -16.12 -21.09
CA GLY A 362 -11.71 -16.01 -20.19
C GLY A 362 -12.04 -15.32 -18.86
N LYS A 363 -13.32 -15.27 -18.47
CA LYS A 363 -13.72 -14.70 -17.18
C LYS A 363 -13.79 -15.78 -16.11
N LEU A 364 -13.18 -15.51 -14.96
CA LEU A 364 -13.21 -16.40 -13.81
C LEU A 364 -14.65 -16.71 -13.35
N THR A 365 -14.99 -18.00 -13.29
CA THR A 365 -16.28 -18.51 -12.80
C THR A 365 -16.13 -19.27 -11.48
N GLN A 366 -14.95 -19.77 -11.18
CA GLN A 366 -14.59 -20.35 -9.89
C GLN A 366 -13.14 -20.01 -9.57
N ALA A 367 -12.93 -19.27 -8.47
CA ALA A 367 -11.60 -18.95 -7.97
C ALA A 367 -10.89 -20.19 -7.35
N PRO A 368 -9.55 -20.17 -7.27
CA PRO A 368 -8.79 -21.16 -6.51
C PRO A 368 -9.25 -21.27 -5.05
N THR A 369 -9.23 -22.49 -4.49
CA THR A 369 -9.51 -22.68 -3.07
C THR A 369 -8.29 -22.32 -2.22
N SER A 370 -8.53 -21.86 -0.99
CA SER A 370 -7.51 -21.65 0.04
C SER A 370 -7.83 -22.52 1.26
N PRO A 371 -6.96 -23.46 1.66
CA PRO A 371 -5.68 -23.82 1.03
C PRO A 371 -5.84 -24.48 -0.36
N ALA A 372 -4.73 -24.61 -1.08
CA ALA A 372 -4.64 -25.44 -2.28
C ALA A 372 -5.12 -26.89 -1.99
N PRO A 373 -5.82 -27.53 -2.94
CA PRO A 373 -6.27 -28.91 -2.76
C PRO A 373 -5.11 -29.91 -2.74
N PHE A 374 -4.00 -29.61 -3.43
CA PHE A 374 -2.81 -30.46 -3.44
C PHE A 374 -1.61 -29.63 -2.93
N GLN A 375 -1.00 -30.07 -1.83
CA GLN A 375 0.12 -29.38 -1.19
C GLN A 375 1.28 -30.34 -0.91
N ASN A 376 2.50 -29.79 -0.85
CA ASN A 376 3.75 -30.54 -0.69
C ASN A 376 3.89 -31.64 -1.77
N VAL A 377 3.51 -31.32 -3.01
CA VAL A 377 3.51 -32.30 -4.11
C VAL A 377 4.85 -32.39 -4.83
N GLY A 378 5.82 -31.55 -4.47
CA GLY A 378 7.09 -31.38 -5.15
C GLY A 378 7.13 -30.10 -6.01
N GLY A 379 8.30 -29.80 -6.58
CA GLY A 379 8.57 -28.59 -7.34
C GLY A 379 8.00 -28.65 -8.76
N VAL A 380 6.73 -28.29 -8.91
CA VAL A 380 5.95 -28.43 -10.15
C VAL A 380 6.44 -27.47 -11.24
N THR A 381 7.08 -27.95 -12.31
CA THR A 381 7.56 -27.10 -13.42
C THR A 381 6.80 -27.25 -14.73
N ARG A 382 6.08 -28.36 -14.92
CA ARG A 382 5.20 -28.62 -16.08
C ARG A 382 4.04 -29.47 -15.62
N ILE A 383 2.81 -29.12 -16.02
CA ILE A 383 1.63 -29.97 -15.87
C ILE A 383 1.14 -30.40 -17.26
N SER A 384 0.78 -31.68 -17.39
CA SER A 384 0.18 -32.28 -18.59
C SER A 384 -0.80 -33.38 -18.18
N ALA A 385 -1.35 -34.11 -19.16
CA ALA A 385 -2.20 -35.27 -18.94
C ALA A 385 -1.54 -36.54 -19.49
N ALA A 386 -1.65 -37.64 -18.74
CA ALA A 386 -1.38 -38.97 -19.25
C ALA A 386 -2.49 -39.41 -20.23
N PRO A 387 -2.26 -40.43 -21.06
CA PRO A 387 -3.25 -40.89 -22.06
C PRO A 387 -4.59 -41.33 -21.48
N ASN A 388 -4.63 -41.76 -20.21
CA ASN A 388 -5.89 -42.08 -19.51
C ASN A 388 -6.61 -40.84 -18.93
N GLY A 389 -6.05 -39.64 -19.11
CA GLY A 389 -6.59 -38.36 -18.67
C GLY A 389 -6.05 -37.86 -17.33
N ASP A 390 -5.32 -38.67 -16.57
CA ASP A 390 -4.80 -38.26 -15.25
C ASP A 390 -3.79 -37.12 -15.37
N ILE A 391 -3.79 -36.22 -14.39
CA ILE A 391 -2.84 -35.12 -14.29
C ILE A 391 -1.46 -35.67 -13.94
N VAL A 392 -0.47 -35.28 -14.73
CA VAL A 392 0.94 -35.61 -14.54
C VAL A 392 1.77 -34.34 -14.54
N PHE A 393 2.85 -34.34 -13.78
CA PHE A 393 3.71 -33.17 -13.70
C PHE A 393 5.16 -33.53 -13.41
N SER A 394 6.07 -32.67 -13.85
CA SER A 394 7.49 -32.76 -13.51
C SER A 394 7.73 -32.21 -12.12
N ASP A 395 8.44 -32.97 -11.30
CA ASP A 395 8.97 -32.50 -10.03
C ASP A 395 10.46 -32.20 -10.20
N LEU A 396 10.79 -30.90 -10.26
CA LEU A 396 12.16 -30.42 -10.34
C LEU A 396 12.95 -30.83 -9.09
N ASN A 397 12.34 -30.78 -7.90
CA ASN A 397 13.03 -31.04 -6.63
C ASN A 397 13.51 -32.49 -6.52
N SER A 398 12.80 -33.46 -7.09
CA SER A 398 13.17 -34.87 -7.02
C SER A 398 13.67 -35.47 -8.33
N GLY A 399 13.43 -34.82 -9.46
CA GLY A 399 13.66 -35.37 -10.80
C GLY A 399 12.61 -36.40 -11.23
N LEU A 400 11.52 -36.60 -10.48
CA LEU A 400 10.52 -37.63 -10.77
C LEU A 400 9.39 -37.08 -11.63
N LEU A 401 8.83 -37.93 -12.49
CA LEU A 401 7.53 -37.67 -13.11
C LEU A 401 6.45 -38.15 -12.15
N ARG A 402 5.62 -37.22 -11.68
CA ARG A 402 4.59 -37.52 -10.71
C ARG A 402 3.22 -37.53 -11.36
N ARG A 403 2.38 -38.49 -10.98
CA ARG A 403 1.02 -38.66 -11.49
C ARG A 403 0.03 -38.59 -10.33
N LEU A 404 -0.91 -37.66 -10.40
CA LEU A 404 -2.10 -37.66 -9.56
C LEU A 404 -3.02 -38.76 -10.10
N SER A 405 -3.29 -39.77 -9.29
CA SER A 405 -4.24 -40.84 -9.65
C SER A 405 -5.41 -40.81 -8.68
N TYR A 406 -6.61 -41.07 -9.18
CA TYR A 406 -7.81 -41.19 -8.35
C TYR A 406 -8.33 -42.63 -8.38
N SER A 407 -8.49 -43.24 -7.19
CA SER A 407 -9.06 -44.58 -7.03
C SER A 407 -9.92 -44.65 -5.78
N THR A 408 -11.04 -45.38 -5.85
CA THR A 408 -11.83 -45.79 -4.67
C THR A 408 -11.51 -47.22 -4.22
N ASN A 409 -10.56 -47.89 -4.88
CA ASN A 409 -10.11 -49.26 -4.63
C ASN A 409 -8.67 -49.27 -4.09
N ASN A 410 -8.35 -50.34 -3.36
CA ASN A 410 -7.05 -50.62 -2.74
C ASN A 410 -5.85 -50.41 -3.69
N SER A 411 -4.87 -49.65 -3.23
CA SER A 411 -3.61 -49.32 -3.86
C SER A 411 -2.52 -50.23 -3.29
N PRO A 412 -1.69 -50.87 -4.12
CA PRO A 412 -0.57 -51.65 -3.62
C PRO A 412 0.40 -50.78 -2.81
N PRO A 413 1.01 -51.33 -1.74
CA PRO A 413 1.97 -50.61 -0.94
C PRO A 413 3.22 -50.25 -1.73
N VAL A 414 3.84 -49.13 -1.37
CA VAL A 414 5.16 -48.73 -1.83
C VAL A 414 6.19 -49.27 -0.84
N ALA A 415 6.91 -50.31 -1.25
CA ALA A 415 8.04 -50.83 -0.50
C ALA A 415 9.20 -49.84 -0.54
N LYS A 416 9.73 -49.48 0.62
CA LYS A 416 10.92 -48.63 0.76
C LYS A 416 11.84 -49.26 1.78
N ALA A 417 13.11 -49.38 1.42
CA ALA A 417 14.11 -50.13 2.16
C ALA A 417 15.40 -49.30 2.26
N THR A 418 16.05 -49.29 3.42
CA THR A 418 17.42 -48.78 3.61
C THR A 418 18.28 -49.85 4.26
N SER A 419 19.61 -49.68 4.21
CA SER A 419 20.56 -50.58 4.84
C SER A 419 21.75 -49.86 5.47
N SER A 420 22.34 -50.45 6.50
CA SER A 420 23.64 -50.07 7.05
C SER A 420 24.55 -51.30 7.14
N THR A 421 25.83 -51.12 6.83
CA THR A 421 26.82 -52.20 6.80
C THR A 421 27.89 -51.96 7.86
N ASP A 422 28.19 -52.99 8.63
CA ASP A 422 29.44 -53.11 9.39
C ASP A 422 30.45 -53.91 8.54
N PRO A 423 31.42 -53.24 7.90
CA PRO A 423 32.34 -53.89 6.97
C PRO A 423 33.33 -54.84 7.66
N ASP A 424 33.66 -54.61 8.93
CA ASP A 424 34.58 -55.45 9.69
C ASP A 424 33.96 -56.82 10.00
N THR A 425 32.67 -56.85 10.33
CA THR A 425 31.93 -58.08 10.63
C THR A 425 31.11 -58.61 9.46
N ARG A 426 30.99 -57.82 8.38
CA ARG A 426 30.15 -58.06 7.20
C ARG A 426 28.67 -58.22 7.51
N THR A 427 28.22 -57.55 8.56
CA THR A 427 26.83 -57.57 9.00
C THR A 427 26.09 -56.38 8.41
N VAL A 428 24.94 -56.64 7.81
CA VAL A 428 24.11 -55.61 7.18
C VAL A 428 22.76 -55.60 7.88
N SER A 429 22.36 -54.42 8.34
CA SER A 429 21.04 -54.19 8.94
C SER A 429 20.16 -53.50 7.92
N PHE A 430 18.89 -53.88 7.87
CA PHE A 430 17.90 -53.43 6.89
C PHE A 430 16.68 -52.84 7.60
N ASP A 431 16.15 -51.74 7.05
CA ASP A 431 15.00 -51.02 7.59
C ASP A 431 13.97 -50.74 6.47
N ALA A 432 12.75 -51.24 6.65
CA ALA A 432 11.60 -51.08 5.77
C ALA A 432 10.55 -50.08 6.27
N SER A 433 10.81 -49.37 7.36
CA SER A 433 9.84 -48.47 8.04
C SER A 433 9.36 -47.32 7.16
N GLY A 434 10.11 -46.96 6.12
CA GLY A 434 9.69 -45.99 5.12
C GLY A 434 8.69 -46.52 4.09
N SER A 435 8.33 -47.80 4.15
CA SER A 435 7.29 -48.36 3.28
C SER A 435 5.93 -47.82 3.69
N THR A 436 5.11 -47.49 2.70
CA THR A 436 3.82 -46.83 2.93
C THR A 436 2.73 -47.49 2.12
N ASP A 437 1.53 -47.35 2.64
CA ASP A 437 0.33 -47.71 1.92
C ASP A 437 -0.48 -46.44 1.67
N ALA A 438 -0.92 -46.23 0.44
CA ALA A 438 -1.63 -45.01 0.08
C ALA A 438 -3.04 -44.95 0.71
N ASP A 439 -3.61 -46.12 1.02
CA ASP A 439 -4.90 -46.26 1.72
C ASP A 439 -4.71 -46.39 3.25
N SER A 440 -3.46 -46.30 3.72
CA SER A 440 -3.05 -46.50 5.11
C SER A 440 -3.37 -47.88 5.68
N ASP A 441 -3.39 -48.90 4.82
CA ASP A 441 -3.60 -50.28 5.24
C ASP A 441 -2.40 -50.85 6.04
N PRO A 442 -2.65 -51.80 6.97
CA PRO A 442 -1.59 -52.48 7.72
C PRO A 442 -0.68 -53.35 6.81
N LEU A 443 0.63 -53.18 6.91
CA LEU A 443 1.60 -53.83 6.00
C LEU A 443 2.33 -55.04 6.58
N THR A 444 2.68 -55.96 5.68
CA THR A 444 3.47 -57.18 5.95
C THR A 444 4.79 -57.13 5.18
N TYR A 445 5.89 -57.63 5.74
CA TYR A 445 7.25 -57.43 5.21
C TYR A 445 8.05 -58.74 5.12
N SER A 446 8.64 -59.02 3.97
CA SER A 446 9.54 -60.16 3.75
C SER A 446 10.80 -59.77 2.97
N TRP A 447 11.93 -60.35 3.33
CA TRP A 447 13.25 -60.07 2.77
C TRP A 447 13.86 -61.31 2.12
N ASP A 448 14.47 -61.15 0.96
CA ASP A 448 15.44 -62.06 0.35
C ASP A 448 16.79 -61.35 0.36
N PHE A 449 17.81 -61.90 1.00
CA PHE A 449 19.10 -61.21 1.14
C PHE A 449 20.01 -61.36 -0.09
N GLY A 450 19.61 -62.16 -1.08
CA GLY A 450 20.31 -62.33 -2.35
C GLY A 450 21.50 -63.30 -2.32
N ASP A 451 21.81 -63.87 -1.17
CA ASP A 451 22.80 -64.94 -0.99
C ASP A 451 22.14 -66.33 -0.77
N GLY A 452 20.82 -66.41 -0.98
CA GLY A 452 19.99 -67.60 -0.76
C GLY A 452 19.31 -67.67 0.61
N SER A 453 19.54 -66.69 1.49
CA SER A 453 18.86 -66.58 2.78
C SER A 453 17.74 -65.53 2.78
N THR A 454 16.81 -65.61 3.74
CA THR A 454 15.60 -64.76 3.82
C THR A 454 15.33 -64.26 5.23
N GLY A 455 14.58 -63.16 5.36
CA GLY A 455 14.13 -62.57 6.63
C GLY A 455 12.69 -62.04 6.58
N THR A 456 12.17 -61.57 7.70
CA THR A 456 10.84 -60.93 7.79
C THR A 456 10.85 -59.77 8.78
N GLY A 457 9.87 -58.88 8.67
CA GLY A 457 9.68 -57.75 9.58
C GLY A 457 10.18 -56.42 9.03
N VAL A 458 9.76 -55.34 9.70
CA VAL A 458 10.13 -53.96 9.33
C VAL A 458 11.63 -53.75 9.43
N GLN A 459 12.28 -54.35 10.43
CA GLN A 459 13.73 -54.32 10.61
C GLN A 459 14.27 -55.75 10.48
N ALA A 460 15.38 -55.93 9.78
CA ALA A 460 16.06 -57.22 9.64
C ALA A 460 17.58 -57.03 9.72
N SER A 461 18.34 -58.08 10.03
CA SER A 461 19.81 -58.05 10.04
C SER A 461 20.34 -59.38 9.52
N HIS A 462 21.40 -59.32 8.72
CA HIS A 462 22.02 -60.48 8.08
C HIS A 462 23.53 -60.33 7.97
N GLN A 463 24.26 -61.40 8.26
CA GLN A 463 25.72 -61.44 8.11
C GLN A 463 26.09 -62.16 6.81
N TYR A 464 26.78 -61.45 5.92
CA TYR A 464 27.17 -61.97 4.61
C TYR A 464 28.54 -62.69 4.66
N GLY A 465 28.71 -63.66 3.76
CA GLY A 465 29.98 -64.37 3.56
C GLY A 465 30.99 -63.61 2.69
N ASP A 466 31.98 -64.35 2.15
CA ASP A 466 32.91 -63.84 1.13
C ASP A 466 32.19 -63.59 -0.20
N GLY A 467 32.09 -62.33 -0.59
CA GLY A 467 31.49 -61.88 -1.84
C GLY A 467 31.64 -60.37 -2.01
N ALA A 468 31.88 -59.93 -3.25
CA ALA A 468 32.10 -58.51 -3.54
C ALA A 468 30.79 -57.69 -3.56
N SER A 469 29.66 -58.31 -3.91
CA SER A 469 28.34 -57.67 -3.86
C SER A 469 27.18 -58.68 -3.84
N PHE A 470 26.05 -58.28 -3.25
CA PHE A 470 24.78 -59.00 -3.20
C PHE A 470 23.61 -58.05 -3.53
N THR A 471 22.40 -58.58 -3.74
CA THR A 471 21.19 -57.77 -3.91
C THR A 471 20.08 -58.27 -3.00
N ALA A 472 19.80 -57.54 -1.92
CA ALA A 472 18.67 -57.81 -1.05
C ALA A 472 17.37 -57.27 -1.69
N THR A 473 16.26 -58.01 -1.56
CA THR A 473 14.93 -57.65 -2.06
C THR A 473 13.93 -57.65 -0.91
N LEU A 474 13.34 -56.50 -0.61
CA LEU A 474 12.16 -56.35 0.24
C LEU A 474 10.89 -56.57 -0.60
N THR A 475 9.93 -57.30 -0.04
CA THR A 475 8.54 -57.37 -0.52
C THR A 475 7.61 -56.94 0.61
N VAL A 476 6.71 -56.01 0.32
CA VAL A 476 5.70 -55.49 1.25
C VAL A 476 4.32 -55.80 0.71
N SER A 477 3.40 -56.28 1.53
CA SER A 477 2.02 -56.60 1.12
C SER A 477 0.98 -56.04 2.08
N ASP A 478 -0.14 -55.61 1.52
CA ASP A 478 -1.34 -55.17 2.26
C ASP A 478 -2.34 -56.35 2.45
N PRO A 479 -3.40 -56.19 3.28
CA PRO A 479 -4.38 -57.25 3.55
C PRO A 479 -5.35 -57.52 2.39
N LEU A 480 -5.42 -56.61 1.43
CA LEU A 480 -6.29 -56.65 0.26
C LEU A 480 -5.57 -57.23 -0.98
N GLY A 481 -4.33 -57.68 -0.81
CA GLY A 481 -3.54 -58.44 -1.78
C GLY A 481 -2.62 -57.60 -2.67
N GLY A 482 -2.51 -56.29 -2.42
CA GLY A 482 -1.52 -55.45 -3.08
C GLY A 482 -0.11 -55.74 -2.58
N VAL A 483 0.87 -55.62 -3.48
CA VAL A 483 2.28 -55.93 -3.19
C VAL A 483 3.19 -54.87 -3.81
N GLY A 484 4.20 -54.43 -3.06
CA GLY A 484 5.32 -53.62 -3.52
C GLY A 484 6.65 -54.29 -3.24
N THR A 485 7.68 -53.99 -4.04
CA THR A 485 9.03 -54.53 -3.84
C THR A 485 10.11 -53.46 -3.94
N ALA A 486 11.18 -53.57 -3.15
CA ALA A 486 12.37 -52.72 -3.24
C ALA A 486 13.64 -53.58 -3.27
N LYS A 487 14.66 -53.18 -4.02
CA LYS A 487 15.96 -53.87 -4.10
C LYS A 487 17.08 -52.98 -3.55
N ILE A 488 18.03 -53.58 -2.83
CA ILE A 488 19.20 -52.93 -2.25
C ILE A 488 20.44 -53.70 -2.70
N ALA A 489 21.41 -53.02 -3.32
CA ALA A 489 22.74 -53.57 -3.54
C ALA A 489 23.56 -53.51 -2.23
N VAL A 490 24.28 -54.59 -1.93
CA VAL A 490 24.97 -54.76 -0.66
C VAL A 490 26.42 -55.13 -0.92
N ALA A 491 27.38 -54.32 -0.45
CA ALA A 491 28.81 -54.59 -0.51
C ALA A 491 29.33 -54.79 0.92
N PRO A 492 29.23 -56.01 1.48
CA PRO A 492 29.32 -56.22 2.92
C PRO A 492 30.73 -55.99 3.51
N GLY A 493 31.78 -55.92 2.69
CA GLY A 493 33.17 -55.69 3.15
C GLY A 493 33.77 -54.34 2.74
N ASN A 494 32.98 -53.41 2.21
CA ASN A 494 33.46 -52.12 1.69
C ASN A 494 33.31 -51.02 2.75
N HIS A 495 34.35 -50.22 2.99
CA HIS A 495 34.27 -49.07 3.89
C HIS A 495 33.60 -47.87 3.21
N SER A 496 33.11 -46.92 4.00
CA SER A 496 32.62 -45.66 3.44
C SER A 496 33.79 -44.71 3.22
N PRO A 497 33.86 -44.02 2.07
CA PRO A 497 34.89 -43.02 1.83
C PRO A 497 34.95 -41.94 2.92
N VAL A 498 36.16 -41.63 3.38
CA VAL A 498 36.41 -40.54 4.32
C VAL A 498 36.65 -39.24 3.56
N LEU A 499 35.65 -38.35 3.58
CA LEU A 499 35.71 -37.02 2.97
C LEU A 499 36.06 -35.94 4.01
N THR A 500 37.13 -35.19 3.77
CA THR A 500 37.55 -34.03 4.57
C THR A 500 37.35 -32.75 3.76
N LEU A 501 36.58 -31.82 4.30
CA LEU A 501 36.26 -30.52 3.70
C LEU A 501 36.94 -29.42 4.50
N SER A 502 37.64 -28.52 3.82
CA SER A 502 38.21 -27.29 4.38
C SER A 502 37.59 -26.10 3.67
N ALA A 503 36.94 -25.24 4.46
CA ALA A 503 36.17 -24.09 3.99
C ALA A 503 36.41 -22.86 4.90
N PRO A 504 36.15 -21.64 4.41
CA PRO A 504 36.27 -20.42 5.21
C PRO A 504 35.23 -20.36 6.33
N ASP A 505 35.60 -19.80 7.49
CA ASP A 505 34.69 -19.48 8.60
C ASP A 505 34.38 -17.98 8.61
N LYS A 506 33.58 -17.53 7.64
CA LYS A 506 33.15 -16.14 7.48
C LYS A 506 31.94 -16.04 6.54
N ASP A 507 31.30 -14.88 6.59
CA ASP A 507 30.28 -14.47 5.62
C ASP A 507 30.89 -13.67 4.46
N PHE A 508 30.21 -13.63 3.32
CA PHE A 508 30.72 -13.12 2.05
C PHE A 508 29.94 -11.90 1.55
N ALA A 509 30.66 -10.93 0.98
CA ALA A 509 30.05 -9.88 0.17
C ALA A 509 29.80 -10.37 -1.27
N VAL A 510 28.90 -9.72 -2.00
CA VAL A 510 28.66 -10.01 -3.43
C VAL A 510 29.97 -9.89 -4.22
N GLY A 511 30.27 -10.91 -5.03
CA GLY A 511 31.50 -11.03 -5.81
C GLY A 511 32.73 -11.50 -5.03
N GLU A 512 32.66 -11.62 -3.70
CA GLU A 512 33.76 -12.15 -2.90
C GLU A 512 33.95 -13.65 -3.20
N PRO A 513 35.18 -14.13 -3.48
CA PRO A 513 35.39 -15.53 -3.85
C PRO A 513 35.15 -16.47 -2.66
N VAL A 514 34.27 -17.46 -2.86
CA VAL A 514 34.10 -18.62 -1.99
C VAL A 514 35.08 -19.70 -2.45
N SER A 515 36.19 -19.88 -1.73
CA SER A 515 37.23 -20.87 -2.06
C SER A 515 37.16 -22.08 -1.13
N LEU A 516 36.91 -23.25 -1.70
CA LEU A 516 36.73 -24.52 -1.01
C LEU A 516 37.80 -25.53 -1.42
N SER A 517 38.15 -26.42 -0.50
CA SER A 517 39.02 -27.56 -0.80
C SER A 517 38.55 -28.81 -0.08
N ALA A 518 38.65 -29.96 -0.74
CA ALA A 518 38.31 -31.24 -0.15
C ALA A 518 39.27 -32.34 -0.60
N THR A 519 39.50 -33.29 0.30
CA THR A 519 40.24 -34.52 0.04
C THR A 519 39.39 -35.71 0.47
N ALA A 520 39.46 -36.80 -0.30
CA ALA A 520 38.76 -38.03 0.03
C ALA A 520 39.72 -39.22 -0.03
N THR A 521 39.57 -40.14 0.91
CA THR A 521 40.30 -41.41 0.94
C THR A 521 39.37 -42.52 1.34
N ASP A 522 39.48 -43.66 0.70
CA ASP A 522 38.83 -44.90 1.11
C ASP A 522 39.90 -45.95 1.48
N VAL A 523 39.56 -46.90 2.35
CA VAL A 523 40.51 -47.92 2.85
C VAL A 523 40.91 -48.89 1.73
N GLU A 524 39.96 -49.25 0.87
CA GLU A 524 40.15 -50.17 -0.24
C GLU A 524 40.73 -49.48 -1.48
N ASP A 525 40.29 -48.25 -1.77
CA ASP A 525 40.66 -47.54 -3.02
C ASP A 525 41.78 -46.49 -2.86
N GLY A 526 42.12 -46.08 -1.64
CA GLY A 526 43.06 -44.99 -1.40
C GLY A 526 42.47 -43.62 -1.78
N PRO A 527 43.26 -42.66 -2.32
CA PRO A 527 42.76 -41.33 -2.65
C PRO A 527 41.71 -41.35 -3.78
N LEU A 528 40.57 -40.68 -3.54
CA LEU A 528 39.45 -40.64 -4.47
C LEU A 528 39.21 -39.22 -5.02
N PRO A 529 38.76 -39.07 -6.28
CA PRO A 529 38.42 -37.77 -6.86
C PRO A 529 37.14 -37.21 -6.23
N VAL A 530 37.16 -35.90 -5.93
CA VAL A 530 35.99 -35.18 -5.41
C VAL A 530 35.24 -34.50 -6.54
N THR A 531 33.93 -34.71 -6.60
CA THR A 531 33.02 -33.99 -7.49
C THR A 531 32.24 -32.96 -6.68
N TRP A 532 32.04 -31.77 -7.23
CA TRP A 532 31.34 -30.66 -6.60
C TRP A 532 30.08 -30.31 -7.38
N THR A 533 29.04 -29.93 -6.63
CA THR A 533 27.84 -29.27 -7.13
C THR A 533 27.57 -28.02 -6.31
N SER A 534 26.91 -27.03 -6.90
CA SER A 534 26.40 -25.86 -6.18
C SER A 534 24.93 -25.63 -6.46
N LEU A 535 24.30 -24.92 -5.55
CA LEU A 535 23.03 -24.26 -5.80
C LEU A 535 22.98 -22.94 -5.05
N ILE A 536 22.22 -22.00 -5.61
CA ILE A 536 21.79 -20.80 -4.91
C ILE A 536 20.41 -21.12 -4.35
N ARG A 537 20.22 -20.92 -3.06
CA ARG A 537 18.90 -21.04 -2.45
C ARG A 537 18.41 -19.67 -2.02
N HIS A 538 17.27 -19.29 -2.55
CA HIS A 538 16.52 -18.07 -2.23
C HIS A 538 15.40 -18.45 -1.24
N CYS A 539 15.24 -17.69 -0.17
CA CYS A 539 14.29 -17.98 0.91
C CYS A 539 13.68 -16.68 1.44
N PRO A 540 12.72 -16.07 0.72
CA PRO A 540 12.06 -14.82 1.13
C PRO A 540 11.49 -14.92 2.54
N ASP A 541 11.05 -16.12 2.90
CA ASP A 541 10.85 -16.57 4.27
C ASP A 541 11.33 -18.03 4.43
N LEU A 542 11.40 -18.53 5.67
CA LEU A 542 11.91 -19.88 5.96
C LEU A 542 11.08 -21.02 5.34
N GLY A 543 9.86 -20.77 4.87
CA GLY A 543 8.96 -21.76 4.29
C GLY A 543 8.75 -21.66 2.78
N ALA A 544 9.14 -20.56 2.14
CA ALA A 544 9.02 -20.31 0.69
C ALA A 544 10.39 -20.34 -0.01
N CYS A 545 11.22 -21.34 0.27
CA CYS A 545 12.50 -21.44 -0.38
C CYS A 545 12.40 -22.05 -1.78
N HIS A 546 13.16 -21.52 -2.73
CA HIS A 546 13.42 -22.19 -4.00
C HIS A 546 14.92 -22.18 -4.31
N VAL A 547 15.33 -23.00 -5.27
CA VAL A 547 16.74 -23.11 -5.66
C VAL A 547 16.95 -22.84 -7.14
N HIS A 548 18.11 -22.26 -7.43
CA HIS A 548 18.72 -22.24 -8.75
C HIS A 548 19.97 -23.14 -8.70
N PRO A 549 19.97 -24.28 -9.40
CA PRO A 549 21.16 -25.11 -9.53
C PRO A 549 22.28 -24.30 -10.18
N GLY A 550 23.48 -24.38 -9.60
CA GLY A 550 24.68 -23.72 -10.11
C GLY A 550 25.62 -24.71 -10.79
N ASP A 551 26.82 -24.23 -11.10
CA ASP A 551 27.85 -25.04 -11.75
C ASP A 551 28.33 -26.21 -10.86
N GLY A 552 29.01 -27.16 -11.49
CA GLY A 552 29.73 -28.23 -10.82
C GLY A 552 31.13 -28.42 -11.40
N THR A 553 32.01 -29.08 -10.67
CA THR A 553 33.37 -29.38 -11.14
C THR A 553 33.91 -30.67 -10.52
N THR A 554 35.00 -31.21 -11.03
CA THR A 554 35.73 -32.33 -10.41
C THR A 554 37.15 -31.88 -10.09
N GLY A 555 37.58 -32.06 -8.85
CA GLY A 555 38.91 -31.68 -8.40
C GLY A 555 39.00 -31.40 -6.89
N PRO A 556 40.23 -31.23 -6.37
CA PRO A 556 40.47 -31.03 -4.94
C PRO A 556 40.11 -29.62 -4.46
N THR A 557 39.94 -28.65 -5.36
CA THR A 557 39.63 -27.25 -5.03
C THR A 557 38.59 -26.68 -5.97
N TRP A 558 37.78 -25.75 -5.46
CA TRP A 558 36.81 -25.01 -6.26
C TRP A 558 36.66 -23.60 -5.72
N THR A 559 36.54 -22.63 -6.63
CA THR A 559 36.30 -21.23 -6.28
C THR A 559 35.19 -20.67 -7.16
N VAL A 560 34.18 -20.09 -6.52
CA VAL A 560 33.06 -19.43 -7.18
C VAL A 560 32.84 -18.06 -6.50
N PRO A 561 32.61 -16.97 -7.24
CA PRO A 561 32.21 -15.71 -6.62
C PRO A 561 30.87 -15.86 -5.90
N PHE A 562 30.75 -15.25 -4.71
CA PHE A 562 29.48 -15.19 -4.00
C PHE A 562 28.47 -14.35 -4.80
N THR A 563 27.23 -14.82 -4.89
CA THR A 563 26.19 -14.21 -5.72
C THR A 563 25.27 -13.30 -4.90
N ASP A 564 24.48 -12.47 -5.58
CA ASP A 564 23.64 -11.45 -4.97
C ASP A 564 22.39 -12.05 -4.29
N HIS A 565 21.69 -11.22 -3.50
CA HIS A 565 20.51 -11.41 -2.64
C HIS A 565 20.76 -11.53 -1.13
N THR A 566 19.78 -11.07 -0.36
CA THR A 566 19.77 -10.92 1.10
C THR A 566 19.30 -12.18 1.79
N ASP A 567 18.41 -12.90 1.12
CA ASP A 567 17.84 -14.18 1.48
C ASP A 567 18.51 -15.35 0.72
N SER A 568 19.48 -15.06 -0.15
CA SER A 568 20.25 -16.07 -0.85
C SER A 568 21.40 -16.59 -0.01
N ARG A 569 21.60 -17.90 -0.10
CA ARG A 569 22.82 -18.57 0.35
C ARG A 569 23.28 -19.53 -0.73
N MET A 570 24.59 -19.73 -0.82
CA MET A 570 25.15 -20.71 -1.75
C MET A 570 25.47 -21.99 -0.99
N GLU A 571 24.95 -23.11 -1.47
CA GLU A 571 25.21 -24.44 -0.92
C GLU A 571 26.14 -25.18 -1.88
N PHE A 572 27.26 -25.69 -1.35
CA PHE A 572 28.30 -26.39 -2.12
C PHE A 572 28.45 -27.81 -1.59
N THR A 573 28.15 -28.82 -2.40
CA THR A 573 28.20 -30.22 -1.99
C THR A 573 29.36 -30.93 -2.68
N ALA A 574 30.36 -31.30 -1.89
CA ALA A 574 31.41 -32.23 -2.28
C ALA A 574 30.89 -33.66 -2.15
N THR A 575 31.02 -34.46 -3.21
CA THR A 575 30.63 -35.87 -3.26
C THR A 575 31.81 -36.70 -3.76
N VAL A 576 32.05 -37.82 -3.10
CA VAL A 576 32.99 -38.84 -3.53
C VAL A 576 32.23 -40.16 -3.70
N THR A 577 32.60 -40.93 -4.71
CA THR A 577 32.11 -42.31 -4.94
C THR A 577 33.33 -43.23 -5.03
N ASP A 578 33.29 -44.35 -4.33
CA ASP A 578 34.33 -45.38 -4.42
C ASP A 578 34.06 -46.38 -5.56
N SER A 579 34.92 -47.38 -5.71
CA SER A 579 34.81 -48.39 -6.77
C SER A 579 33.64 -49.36 -6.58
N ALA A 580 33.11 -49.49 -5.36
CA ALA A 580 31.91 -50.28 -5.05
C ALA A 580 30.60 -49.49 -5.21
N GLY A 581 30.70 -48.18 -5.49
CA GLY A 581 29.57 -47.29 -5.68
C GLY A 581 29.04 -46.65 -4.38
N VAL A 582 29.73 -46.82 -3.25
CA VAL A 582 29.36 -46.15 -1.99
C VAL A 582 29.79 -44.68 -2.07
N GLN A 583 28.88 -43.80 -1.65
CA GLN A 583 29.10 -42.35 -1.69
C GLN A 583 29.24 -41.76 -0.30
N ALA A 584 30.13 -40.77 -0.17
CA ALA A 584 30.15 -39.85 0.95
C ALA A 584 30.05 -38.42 0.44
N SER A 585 29.32 -37.56 1.15
CA SER A 585 29.19 -36.16 0.79
C SER A 585 29.29 -35.22 1.99
N LYS A 586 29.71 -33.98 1.74
CA LYS A 586 29.72 -32.89 2.69
C LYS A 586 29.28 -31.61 2.01
N THR A 587 28.39 -30.87 2.69
CA THR A 587 27.88 -29.59 2.19
C THR A 587 28.45 -28.44 3.03
N TYR A 588 28.97 -27.42 2.35
CA TYR A 588 29.27 -26.11 2.93
C TYR A 588 28.21 -25.10 2.51
N VAL A 589 27.82 -24.23 3.43
CA VAL A 589 26.85 -23.17 3.19
C VAL A 589 27.58 -21.84 3.35
N ALA A 590 27.70 -21.09 2.26
CA ALA A 590 28.20 -19.73 2.30
C ALA A 590 27.04 -18.78 2.59
N TYR A 591 27.14 -18.01 3.67
CA TYR A 591 26.15 -17.01 4.06
C TYR A 591 26.55 -15.60 3.61
N PRO A 592 25.57 -14.74 3.31
CA PRO A 592 25.83 -13.36 2.97
C PRO A 592 26.27 -12.56 4.21
N ARG A 593 27.23 -11.67 4.03
CA ARG A 593 27.54 -10.63 5.03
C ARG A 593 26.50 -9.52 4.87
N GLN A 594 25.71 -9.27 5.92
CA GLN A 594 24.59 -8.34 5.85
C GLN A 594 24.82 -7.06 6.68
N HIS A 595 24.21 -5.96 6.22
CA HIS A 595 24.13 -4.68 6.91
C HIS A 595 22.69 -4.18 6.96
N ARG A 596 22.33 -3.37 7.95
CA ARG A 596 20.98 -2.80 8.04
C ARG A 596 20.84 -1.59 7.14
N LEU A 597 19.85 -1.62 6.24
CA LEU A 597 19.37 -0.44 5.54
C LEU A 597 18.14 0.13 6.24
N THR A 598 18.09 1.45 6.41
CA THR A 598 16.93 2.16 6.95
C THR A 598 16.56 3.35 6.06
N LEU A 599 15.30 3.43 5.65
CA LEU A 599 14.75 4.56 4.93
C LEU A 599 13.99 5.46 5.90
N VAL A 600 14.28 6.76 5.85
CA VAL A 600 13.59 7.79 6.65
C VAL A 600 13.18 8.97 5.78
N GLY A 601 12.14 9.69 6.18
CA GLY A 601 11.68 10.89 5.48
C GLY A 601 11.85 12.14 6.34
N THR A 602 12.14 13.30 5.76
CA THR A 602 12.06 14.57 6.49
C THR A 602 10.63 14.92 6.89
N GLN A 603 9.64 14.28 6.26
CA GLN A 603 8.24 14.23 6.66
C GLN A 603 7.78 12.76 6.63
N PRO A 604 6.74 12.39 7.42
CA PRO A 604 6.14 11.05 7.32
C PRO A 604 5.67 10.77 5.89
N ALA A 605 6.14 9.66 5.31
CA ALA A 605 5.85 9.24 3.95
C ALA A 605 5.96 7.71 3.84
N ALA A 606 5.32 7.12 2.82
CA ALA A 606 5.56 5.73 2.48
C ALA A 606 6.93 5.61 1.78
N LEU A 607 7.80 4.80 2.36
CA LEU A 607 9.14 4.50 1.88
C LEU A 607 9.29 2.98 1.80
N SER A 608 9.92 2.49 0.75
CA SER A 608 9.93 1.05 0.44
C SER A 608 11.27 0.61 -0.12
N ILE A 609 11.73 -0.54 0.35
CA ILE A 609 12.77 -1.38 -0.26
C ILE A 609 12.01 -2.50 -0.99
N PRO A 610 11.72 -2.38 -2.30
CA PRO A 610 10.81 -3.29 -2.99
C PRO A 610 11.25 -4.75 -2.93
N SER A 611 12.55 -5.02 -3.07
CA SER A 611 13.13 -6.37 -3.00
C SER A 611 12.97 -7.06 -1.63
N GLU A 612 12.65 -6.29 -0.59
CA GLU A 612 12.52 -6.76 0.79
C GLU A 612 11.05 -6.75 1.24
N GLY A 613 10.11 -7.00 0.32
CA GLY A 613 8.68 -6.97 0.59
C GLY A 613 8.12 -5.56 0.84
N GLY A 614 8.82 -4.53 0.34
CA GLY A 614 8.38 -3.14 0.40
C GLY A 614 8.50 -2.45 1.77
N VAL A 615 9.28 -3.02 2.68
CA VAL A 615 9.53 -2.45 4.02
C VAL A 615 10.46 -1.24 3.97
N SER A 616 10.45 -0.41 5.01
CA SER A 616 11.36 0.74 5.12
C SER A 616 12.68 0.41 5.83
N THR A 617 12.87 -0.82 6.31
CA THR A 617 14.13 -1.30 6.90
C THR A 617 14.27 -2.81 6.74
N SER A 618 15.44 -3.26 6.28
CA SER A 618 15.78 -4.69 6.17
C SER A 618 17.28 -4.91 6.36
N MET A 619 17.68 -6.17 6.58
CA MET A 619 19.07 -6.61 6.47
C MET A 619 19.37 -6.92 5.01
N VAL A 620 20.46 -6.35 4.49
CA VAL A 620 20.79 -6.43 3.07
C VAL A 620 22.26 -6.82 2.86
N THR A 621 22.56 -7.60 1.84
CA THR A 621 23.90 -8.16 1.58
C THR A 621 24.89 -7.08 1.15
N GLU A 622 26.08 -7.07 1.72
CA GLU A 622 27.19 -6.21 1.34
C GLU A 622 27.53 -6.36 -0.14
N GLY A 623 27.56 -5.25 -0.89
CA GLY A 623 27.80 -5.25 -2.34
C GLY A 623 26.56 -5.54 -3.21
N ALA A 624 25.43 -5.93 -2.61
CA ALA A 624 24.16 -6.08 -3.33
C ALA A 624 23.71 -4.75 -3.91
N THR A 625 23.00 -4.79 -5.05
CA THR A 625 22.42 -3.58 -5.65
C THR A 625 20.92 -3.74 -5.87
N PHE A 626 20.13 -2.88 -5.24
CA PHE A 626 18.67 -2.88 -5.37
C PHE A 626 18.13 -1.45 -5.26
N ASP A 627 16.85 -1.29 -5.54
CA ASP A 627 16.19 0.01 -5.50
C ASP A 627 15.58 0.33 -4.14
N VAL A 628 15.53 1.62 -3.84
CA VAL A 628 14.72 2.19 -2.77
C VAL A 628 13.76 3.20 -3.36
N THR A 629 12.54 3.28 -2.83
CA THR A 629 11.49 4.14 -3.36
C THR A 629 10.87 5.01 -2.26
N ALA A 630 10.42 6.20 -2.65
CA ALA A 630 9.72 7.14 -1.79
C ALA A 630 8.46 7.66 -2.49
N ALA A 631 7.34 7.76 -1.76
CA ALA A 631 6.11 8.31 -2.31
C ALA A 631 6.27 9.78 -2.71
N LEU A 632 5.66 10.21 -3.81
CA LEU A 632 5.77 11.61 -4.27
C LEU A 632 5.11 12.62 -3.32
N VAL A 633 4.13 12.16 -2.53
CA VAL A 633 3.41 12.97 -1.54
C VAL A 633 3.52 12.29 -0.18
N GLY A 634 3.82 13.06 0.87
CA GLY A 634 3.86 12.60 2.25
C GLY A 634 2.47 12.16 2.74
N THR A 635 2.42 11.48 3.89
CA THR A 635 1.15 10.97 4.44
C THR A 635 0.20 12.07 4.92
N ASP A 636 0.68 13.32 4.99
CA ASP A 636 -0.15 14.50 5.24
C ASP A 636 -0.90 15.00 3.99
N GLY A 637 -0.69 14.38 2.83
CA GLY A 637 -1.37 14.70 1.58
C GLY A 637 -0.91 15.99 0.89
N VAL A 638 0.05 16.72 1.46
CA VAL A 638 0.49 18.04 0.95
C VAL A 638 2.00 18.20 0.84
N SER A 639 2.78 17.47 1.64
CA SER A 639 4.24 17.52 1.57
C SER A 639 4.73 16.82 0.32
N LYS A 640 5.61 17.47 -0.46
CA LYS A 640 6.07 16.95 -1.77
C LYS A 640 7.51 16.49 -1.72
N PHE A 641 7.78 15.31 -2.26
CA PHE A 641 9.13 14.76 -2.41
C PHE A 641 9.98 15.66 -3.31
N THR A 642 11.23 15.89 -2.93
CA THR A 642 12.18 16.72 -3.69
C THR A 642 13.49 16.03 -4.03
N GLY A 643 13.73 14.83 -3.49
CA GLY A 643 14.94 14.06 -3.76
C GLY A 643 15.49 13.37 -2.52
N TRP A 644 16.37 12.40 -2.72
CA TRP A 644 17.10 11.74 -1.66
C TRP A 644 18.28 12.60 -1.19
N GLN A 645 18.54 12.63 0.12
CA GLN A 645 19.67 13.35 0.68
C GLN A 645 20.99 12.75 0.18
N GLY A 646 21.77 13.54 -0.57
CA GLY A 646 23.01 13.06 -1.21
C GLY A 646 22.78 12.11 -2.40
N GLY A 647 21.53 11.96 -2.84
CA GLY A 647 21.11 11.06 -3.91
C GLY A 647 20.36 11.79 -5.04
N PRO A 648 19.59 11.04 -5.86
CA PRO A 648 18.88 11.60 -7.01
C PRO A 648 17.60 12.34 -6.61
N ALA A 649 17.10 13.17 -7.54
CA ALA A 649 15.82 13.87 -7.41
C ALA A 649 14.60 12.99 -7.78
N THR A 650 14.83 11.78 -8.29
CA THR A 650 13.80 10.79 -8.61
C THR A 650 13.32 10.09 -7.34
N SER A 651 12.04 9.70 -7.31
CA SER A 651 11.44 8.95 -6.20
C SER A 651 12.05 7.56 -6.03
N SER A 652 12.63 6.99 -7.09
CA SER A 652 13.41 5.76 -7.05
C SER A 652 14.92 6.05 -7.06
N TRP A 653 15.68 5.26 -6.31
CA TRP A 653 17.14 5.29 -6.27
C TRP A 653 17.72 3.88 -6.17
N SER A 654 18.50 3.48 -7.18
CA SER A 654 19.31 2.26 -7.13
C SER A 654 20.58 2.49 -6.31
N ILE A 655 20.77 1.68 -5.26
CA ILE A 655 21.90 1.80 -4.34
C ILE A 655 22.70 0.50 -4.30
N THR A 656 24.01 0.60 -4.11
CA THR A 656 24.86 -0.54 -3.76
C THR A 656 25.15 -0.50 -2.28
N VAL A 657 24.92 -1.62 -1.57
CA VAL A 657 25.13 -1.72 -0.13
C VAL A 657 26.61 -1.62 0.18
N GLY A 658 26.97 -0.70 1.08
CA GLY A 658 28.32 -0.52 1.57
C GLY A 658 28.75 -1.56 2.61
N THR A 659 29.84 -1.28 3.31
CA THR A 659 30.44 -2.17 4.31
C THR A 659 29.96 -1.91 5.74
N SER A 660 28.87 -1.16 5.91
CA SER A 660 28.27 -0.83 7.20
C SER A 660 26.78 -0.52 7.05
N ASP A 661 26.04 -0.53 8.17
CA ASP A 661 24.67 -0.04 8.23
C ASP A 661 24.50 1.34 7.57
N MET A 662 23.37 1.52 6.87
CA MET A 662 23.08 2.69 6.05
C MET A 662 21.72 3.30 6.43
N THR A 663 21.62 4.63 6.42
CA THR A 663 20.35 5.34 6.53
C THR A 663 20.21 6.32 5.37
N LEU A 664 19.13 6.18 4.59
CA LEU A 664 18.82 7.06 3.45
C LEU A 664 17.62 7.95 3.80
N THR A 665 17.78 9.25 3.58
CA THR A 665 16.74 10.24 3.90
C THR A 665 16.06 10.75 2.63
N ALA A 666 14.76 10.51 2.50
CA ALA A 666 13.91 11.13 1.49
C ALA A 666 13.51 12.55 1.93
N ASN A 667 13.81 13.57 1.11
CA ASN A 667 13.46 14.96 1.42
C ASN A 667 12.08 15.29 0.89
N TYR A 668 11.29 15.93 1.75
CA TYR A 668 9.99 16.50 1.44
C TYR A 668 9.96 17.98 1.82
N LEU A 669 9.36 18.81 0.95
CA LEU A 669 9.00 20.18 1.29
C LEU A 669 7.58 20.22 1.84
N THR A 670 7.41 20.83 3.03
CA THR A 670 6.09 21.09 3.61
C THR A 670 5.32 22.11 2.77
N ALA A 671 4.01 22.22 2.96
CA ALA A 671 3.21 23.23 2.26
C ALA A 671 3.74 24.66 2.50
N ILE A 672 4.21 24.95 3.73
CA ILE A 672 4.82 26.25 4.08
C ILE A 672 6.08 26.50 3.26
N ASP A 673 6.99 25.52 3.19
CA ASP A 673 8.23 25.66 2.44
C ASP A 673 8.00 25.73 0.93
N GLN A 674 7.02 24.99 0.42
CA GLN A 674 6.60 25.07 -0.98
C GLN A 674 6.15 26.50 -1.34
N ARG A 675 5.25 27.10 -0.56
CA ARG A 675 4.77 28.48 -0.81
C ARG A 675 5.90 29.50 -0.68
N TYR A 676 6.67 29.42 0.41
CA TYR A 676 7.78 30.35 0.65
C TYR A 676 8.81 30.30 -0.49
N ALA A 677 9.19 29.11 -0.96
CA ALA A 677 10.13 28.96 -2.08
C ALA A 677 9.57 29.46 -3.43
N ALA A 678 8.27 29.28 -3.67
CA ALA A 678 7.62 29.65 -4.92
C ALA A 678 7.36 31.17 -5.08
N GLU A 679 7.34 31.93 -3.98
CA GLU A 679 6.92 33.34 -3.97
C GLU A 679 8.03 34.31 -3.50
N PRO A 680 8.88 34.84 -4.40
CA PRO A 680 9.94 35.79 -4.03
C PRO A 680 9.44 37.08 -3.35
N GLY A 681 8.23 37.52 -3.69
CA GLY A 681 7.57 38.65 -3.03
C GLY A 681 7.31 38.36 -1.55
N LEU A 682 6.80 37.18 -1.22
CA LEU A 682 6.57 36.72 0.13
C LEU A 682 7.88 36.61 0.93
N GLN A 683 8.95 36.11 0.30
CA GLN A 683 10.29 36.06 0.91
C GLN A 683 10.82 37.46 1.26
N SER A 684 10.58 38.44 0.38
CA SER A 684 10.99 39.83 0.61
C SER A 684 10.25 40.46 1.78
N VAL A 685 8.96 40.12 1.96
CA VAL A 685 8.12 40.60 3.06
C VAL A 685 8.51 39.94 4.39
N LEU A 686 8.58 38.59 4.42
CA LEU A 686 8.80 37.83 5.65
C LEU A 686 10.26 37.78 6.10
N GLY A 687 11.21 37.87 5.17
CA GLY A 687 12.63 37.64 5.42
C GLY A 687 12.94 36.15 5.68
N ALA A 688 14.17 35.87 6.10
CA ALA A 688 14.63 34.50 6.34
C ALA A 688 13.87 33.82 7.51
N PRO A 689 13.70 32.48 7.46
CA PRO A 689 13.16 31.73 8.59
C PRO A 689 14.08 31.86 9.81
N THR A 690 13.48 32.02 10.99
CA THR A 690 14.20 32.20 12.27
C THR A 690 14.18 30.96 13.16
N GLY A 691 13.46 29.91 12.74
CA GLY A 691 13.39 28.62 13.44
C GLY A 691 12.75 27.54 12.57
N PRO A 692 12.72 26.29 13.06
CA PRO A 692 12.05 25.19 12.36
C PRO A 692 10.54 25.40 12.31
N GLU A 693 9.87 24.66 11.42
CA GLU A 693 8.42 24.54 11.45
C GLU A 693 7.98 23.81 12.72
N VAL A 694 6.91 24.32 13.33
CA VAL A 694 6.30 23.80 14.56
C VAL A 694 4.96 23.18 14.21
N VAL A 695 4.74 21.96 14.68
CA VAL A 695 3.44 21.27 14.60
C VAL A 695 2.71 21.46 15.93
N ASP A 696 1.55 22.12 15.92
CA ASP A 696 0.70 22.35 17.09
C ASP A 696 -0.73 21.88 16.79
N GLY A 697 -1.01 20.62 17.12
CA GLY A 697 -2.28 19.96 16.80
C GLY A 697 -2.50 19.88 15.29
N LEU A 698 -3.61 20.48 14.82
CA LEU A 698 -3.98 20.52 13.40
C LEU A 698 -3.38 21.70 12.63
N VAL A 699 -2.60 22.56 13.30
CA VAL A 699 -1.97 23.74 12.72
C VAL A 699 -0.47 23.54 12.70
N ARG A 700 0.16 23.90 11.58
CA ARG A 700 1.61 24.04 11.48
C ARG A 700 1.97 25.50 11.30
N TYR A 701 3.08 25.95 11.84
CA TYR A 701 3.55 27.30 11.58
C TYR A 701 5.08 27.38 11.58
N ARG A 702 5.62 28.36 10.85
CA ARG A 702 7.05 28.67 10.90
C ARG A 702 7.28 30.17 11.15
N PRO A 703 8.18 30.53 12.09
CA PRO A 703 8.59 31.91 12.29
C PRO A 703 9.63 32.37 11.27
N TYR A 704 9.46 33.62 10.82
CA TYR A 704 10.35 34.35 9.94
C TYR A 704 10.76 35.66 10.63
N ALA A 705 11.72 36.39 10.05
CA ALA A 705 12.21 37.65 10.62
C ALA A 705 11.10 38.68 10.86
N ASN A 706 10.14 38.79 9.93
CA ASN A 706 9.09 39.83 9.94
C ASN A 706 7.66 39.27 10.07
N GLY A 707 7.48 37.96 10.26
CA GLY A 707 6.15 37.37 10.31
C GLY A 707 6.14 35.86 10.59
N ARG A 708 4.97 35.24 10.40
CA ARG A 708 4.76 33.79 10.48
C ARG A 708 3.92 33.31 9.30
N LEU A 709 4.28 32.17 8.73
CA LEU A 709 3.38 31.38 7.90
C LEU A 709 2.70 30.33 8.74
N TYR A 710 1.40 30.18 8.55
CA TYR A 710 0.55 29.17 9.16
C TYR A 710 -0.03 28.27 8.08
N TRP A 711 -0.10 26.97 8.33
CA TRP A 711 -0.82 26.02 7.50
C TRP A 711 -1.85 25.26 8.33
N SER A 712 -3.03 25.06 7.75
CA SER A 712 -3.99 24.06 8.20
C SER A 712 -4.68 23.43 6.99
N ALA A 713 -5.21 22.22 7.16
CA ALA A 713 -5.98 21.57 6.08
C ALA A 713 -7.22 22.40 5.65
N ALA A 714 -7.81 23.17 6.57
CA ALA A 714 -9.01 23.96 6.31
C ALA A 714 -8.72 25.28 5.57
N THR A 715 -7.52 25.86 5.76
CA THR A 715 -7.21 27.22 5.30
C THR A 715 -6.07 27.27 4.30
N GLY A 716 -5.28 26.21 4.13
CA GLY A 716 -4.03 26.30 3.38
C GLY A 716 -2.98 27.15 4.10
N VAL A 717 -1.98 27.63 3.36
CA VAL A 717 -0.86 28.43 3.90
C VAL A 717 -1.21 29.91 3.86
N HIS A 718 -1.15 30.61 5.00
CA HIS A 718 -1.39 32.05 5.10
C HIS A 718 -0.38 32.77 5.99
N GLU A 719 -0.04 34.01 5.64
CA GLU A 719 0.89 34.83 6.45
C GLU A 719 0.19 35.80 7.42
N ILE A 720 0.84 36.03 8.56
CA ILE A 720 0.53 37.11 9.50
C ILE A 720 1.84 37.82 9.87
N GLY A 721 1.89 39.15 9.76
CA GLY A 721 3.08 39.96 10.02
C GLY A 721 2.84 41.12 10.99
N GLY A 722 3.93 41.85 11.26
CA GLY A 722 3.89 43.15 11.92
C GLY A 722 3.09 43.24 13.23
N GLN A 723 2.34 44.34 13.38
CA GLN A 723 1.55 44.63 14.59
C GLN A 723 0.33 43.71 14.74
N ILE A 724 -0.18 43.18 13.63
CA ILE A 724 -1.28 42.20 13.65
C ILE A 724 -0.79 40.90 14.28
N LEU A 725 0.37 40.39 13.86
CA LEU A 725 0.98 39.21 14.46
C LEU A 725 1.27 39.43 15.96
N ALA A 726 1.83 40.59 16.32
CA ALA A 726 2.12 40.92 17.70
C ALA A 726 0.86 40.88 18.57
N ARG A 727 -0.25 41.49 18.11
CA ARG A 727 -1.52 41.45 18.83
C ARG A 727 -2.09 40.04 18.87
N TYR A 728 -2.16 39.36 17.73
CA TYR A 728 -2.70 38.02 17.59
C TYR A 728 -2.03 37.04 18.58
N LEU A 729 -0.70 37.05 18.67
CA LEU A 729 0.02 36.23 19.64
C LEU A 729 -0.27 36.65 21.09
N ALA A 730 -0.32 37.96 21.37
CA ALA A 730 -0.58 38.47 22.72
C ALA A 730 -1.97 38.09 23.28
N ILE A 731 -2.94 37.85 22.40
CA ILE A 731 -4.30 37.43 22.78
C ILE A 731 -4.50 35.90 22.74
N GLY A 732 -3.44 35.12 22.50
CA GLY A 732 -3.47 33.65 22.52
C GLY A 732 -3.33 32.96 21.16
N GLY A 733 -3.21 33.72 20.08
CA GLY A 733 -2.89 33.22 18.74
C GLY A 733 -3.89 32.20 18.22
N HIS A 734 -3.38 31.22 17.47
CA HIS A 734 -4.18 30.19 16.81
C HIS A 734 -4.89 29.27 17.79
N GLN A 735 -4.39 29.16 19.03
CA GLN A 735 -5.03 28.35 20.07
C GLN A 735 -6.38 28.92 20.51
N VAL A 736 -6.53 30.25 20.47
CA VAL A 736 -7.79 30.93 20.86
C VAL A 736 -8.61 31.32 19.64
N TYR A 737 -7.97 31.78 18.56
CA TYR A 737 -8.64 32.40 17.41
C TYR A 737 -8.54 31.60 16.11
N GLY A 738 -7.94 30.40 16.13
CA GLY A 738 -7.75 29.56 14.94
C GLY A 738 -6.74 30.14 13.93
N PRO A 739 -6.32 29.36 12.92
CA PRO A 739 -5.36 29.81 11.92
C PRO A 739 -5.93 30.93 11.03
N PRO A 740 -5.06 31.73 10.38
CA PRO A 740 -5.47 32.69 9.36
C PRO A 740 -6.14 32.01 8.16
N VAL A 741 -7.18 32.67 7.63
CA VAL A 741 -7.91 32.32 6.40
C VAL A 741 -7.53 33.26 5.25
N THR A 742 -6.82 34.35 5.56
CA THR A 742 -6.28 35.28 4.59
C THR A 742 -4.84 35.58 4.94
N ASP A 743 -4.08 35.92 3.90
CA ASP A 743 -2.85 36.69 4.02
C ASP A 743 -3.11 38.08 4.60
N GLU A 744 -2.05 38.75 5.05
CA GLU A 744 -2.18 40.09 5.61
C GLU A 744 -2.41 41.07 4.47
N THR A 745 -3.62 41.59 4.34
CA THR A 745 -4.02 42.42 3.21
C THR A 745 -4.48 43.80 3.63
N SER A 746 -4.39 44.76 2.71
CA SER A 746 -4.88 46.12 2.93
C SER A 746 -6.40 46.14 2.99
N THR A 747 -6.95 46.99 3.86
CA THR A 747 -8.39 47.25 3.86
C THR A 747 -8.84 47.90 2.56
N PRO A 748 -10.09 47.68 2.13
CA PRO A 748 -10.66 48.27 0.91
C PRO A 748 -10.59 49.80 0.80
N ASP A 749 -10.44 50.54 1.90
CA ASP A 749 -10.24 51.99 1.92
C ASP A 749 -8.76 52.42 1.83
N GLY A 750 -7.82 51.47 1.88
CA GLY A 750 -6.37 51.70 1.83
C GLY A 750 -5.73 52.21 3.11
N VAL A 751 -6.46 52.31 4.23
CA VAL A 751 -5.97 52.93 5.47
C VAL A 751 -5.30 51.93 6.41
N GLY A 752 -5.87 50.72 6.52
CA GLY A 752 -5.45 49.69 7.44
C GLY A 752 -4.99 48.41 6.77
N ARG A 753 -4.64 47.44 7.61
CA ARG A 753 -4.36 46.05 7.21
C ARG A 753 -5.12 45.09 8.11
N TYR A 754 -5.38 43.88 7.63
CA TYR A 754 -6.09 42.88 8.42
C TYR A 754 -5.72 41.44 8.04
N ASN A 755 -5.99 40.54 8.97
CA ASN A 755 -6.15 39.11 8.70
C ASN A 755 -7.53 38.65 9.20
N HIS A 756 -8.19 37.80 8.43
CA HIS A 756 -9.32 37.00 8.91
C HIS A 756 -8.81 35.67 9.47
N LEU A 757 -9.46 35.22 10.53
CA LEU A 757 -9.08 34.04 11.29
C LEU A 757 -10.26 33.06 11.33
N LEU A 758 -9.96 31.77 11.25
CA LEU A 758 -10.96 30.72 11.17
C LEU A 758 -11.85 30.69 12.42
N GLY A 759 -11.27 31.00 13.58
CA GLY A 759 -11.93 30.90 14.87
C GLY A 759 -11.76 29.53 15.53
N THR A 760 -12.16 29.47 16.79
CA THR A 760 -12.40 28.23 17.54
C THR A 760 -13.87 28.18 17.95
N PRO A 761 -14.38 27.08 18.53
CA PRO A 761 -15.73 27.08 19.10
C PRO A 761 -15.97 28.19 20.13
N ALA A 762 -14.92 28.65 20.83
CA ALA A 762 -15.00 29.71 21.82
C ALA A 762 -15.02 31.12 21.20
N SER A 763 -14.11 31.43 20.27
CA SER A 763 -14.00 32.76 19.65
C SER A 763 -14.95 32.94 18.46
N GLN A 764 -15.36 31.84 17.82
CA GLN A 764 -15.96 31.84 16.48
C GLN A 764 -15.05 32.58 15.47
N ALA A 765 -15.54 32.82 14.25
CA ALA A 765 -14.77 33.55 13.25
C ALA A 765 -14.31 34.92 13.79
N ALA A 766 -13.03 35.25 13.56
CA ALA A 766 -12.40 36.43 14.11
C ALA A 766 -11.64 37.22 13.04
N SER A 767 -11.32 38.47 13.36
CA SER A 767 -10.43 39.31 12.57
C SER A 767 -9.52 40.10 13.49
N VAL A 768 -8.31 40.40 13.03
CA VAL A 768 -7.45 41.42 13.64
C VAL A 768 -7.18 42.49 12.60
N TYR A 769 -7.52 43.74 12.93
CA TYR A 769 -7.32 44.90 12.07
C TYR A 769 -6.31 45.84 12.72
N TRP A 770 -5.42 46.41 11.92
CA TRP A 770 -4.47 47.42 12.35
C TRP A 770 -4.59 48.69 11.50
N THR A 771 -4.52 49.85 12.16
CA THR A 771 -4.29 51.14 11.51
C THR A 771 -3.25 51.96 12.27
N PRO A 772 -2.62 52.97 11.65
CA PRO A 772 -1.72 53.88 12.36
C PRO A 772 -2.37 54.65 13.52
N SER A 773 -3.68 54.92 13.46
CA SER A 773 -4.38 55.73 14.46
C SER A 773 -4.95 54.90 15.62
N THR A 774 -5.34 53.65 15.37
CA THR A 774 -5.99 52.81 16.39
C THR A 774 -5.07 51.73 16.95
N GLY A 775 -4.02 51.32 16.23
CA GLY A 775 -3.27 50.10 16.55
C GLY A 775 -4.04 48.83 16.16
N ALA A 776 -3.53 47.66 16.58
CA ALA A 776 -4.08 46.36 16.20
C ALA A 776 -5.12 45.89 17.23
N HIS A 777 -6.33 45.58 16.77
CA HIS A 777 -7.46 45.14 17.61
C HIS A 777 -8.21 43.97 16.99
N SER A 778 -8.71 43.08 17.86
CA SER A 778 -9.49 41.91 17.50
C SER A 778 -11.00 42.16 17.59
N VAL A 779 -11.74 41.61 16.62
CA VAL A 779 -13.21 41.58 16.58
C VAL A 779 -13.63 40.15 16.25
N GLN A 780 -14.54 39.56 17.03
CA GLN A 780 -14.88 38.15 16.90
C GLN A 780 -16.39 37.87 16.98
N GLY A 781 -16.78 36.62 16.71
CA GLY A 781 -18.15 36.12 16.83
C GLY A 781 -19.25 37.03 16.29
N GLN A 782 -20.29 37.23 17.09
CA GLN A 782 -21.50 37.94 16.68
C GLN A 782 -21.26 39.44 16.50
N ILE A 783 -20.30 40.04 17.22
CA ILE A 783 -19.93 41.44 17.02
C ILE A 783 -19.24 41.61 15.66
N ARG A 784 -18.31 40.71 15.31
CA ARG A 784 -17.69 40.68 13.97
C ARG A 784 -18.72 40.47 12.88
N ALA A 785 -19.65 39.52 13.05
CA ALA A 785 -20.71 39.28 12.08
C ALA A 785 -21.58 40.53 11.87
N LYS A 786 -21.90 41.24 12.95
CA LYS A 786 -22.63 42.50 12.88
C LYS A 786 -21.84 43.60 12.19
N TRP A 787 -20.57 43.77 12.54
CA TRP A 787 -19.69 44.74 11.92
C TRP A 787 -19.51 44.49 10.42
N ALA A 788 -19.39 43.23 10.02
CA ALA A 788 -19.39 42.82 8.62
C ALA A 788 -20.68 43.22 7.89
N ALA A 789 -21.85 42.97 8.50
CA ALA A 789 -23.15 43.35 7.95
C ALA A 789 -23.33 44.86 7.81
N LEU A 790 -22.60 45.65 8.61
CA LEU A 790 -22.58 47.11 8.53
C LEU A 790 -21.58 47.65 7.48
N GLY A 791 -20.88 46.77 6.75
CA GLY A 791 -19.90 47.16 5.74
C GLY A 791 -18.49 47.38 6.30
N TRP A 792 -18.14 46.69 7.39
CA TRP A 792 -16.80 46.70 7.98
C TRP A 792 -16.34 48.12 8.36
N GLU A 793 -15.09 48.46 8.06
CA GLU A 793 -14.49 49.76 8.37
C GLU A 793 -15.21 50.94 7.71
N ARG A 794 -15.91 50.71 6.59
CA ARG A 794 -16.70 51.76 5.92
C ARG A 794 -18.02 52.06 6.63
N GLY A 795 -18.49 51.16 7.49
CA GLY A 795 -19.72 51.30 8.25
C GLY A 795 -19.52 52.16 9.50
N VAL A 796 -18.97 51.56 10.55
CA VAL A 796 -18.75 52.21 11.85
C VAL A 796 -17.28 52.50 12.15
N GLY A 797 -16.42 52.41 11.14
CA GLY A 797 -14.99 52.68 11.30
C GLY A 797 -14.19 51.49 11.82
N TYR A 798 -12.96 51.77 12.23
CA TYR A 798 -12.00 50.78 12.71
C TYR A 798 -12.16 50.48 14.19
N PRO A 799 -11.90 49.23 14.63
CA PRO A 799 -11.91 48.90 16.04
C PRO A 799 -10.84 49.70 16.80
N THR A 800 -11.23 50.25 17.95
CA THR A 800 -10.35 50.97 18.89
C THR A 800 -10.12 50.18 20.18
N THR A 801 -10.82 49.07 20.35
CA THR A 801 -10.63 48.09 21.43
C THR A 801 -10.72 46.68 20.86
N ASP A 802 -10.08 45.72 21.51
CA ASP A 802 -10.44 44.32 21.38
C ASP A 802 -11.84 44.05 21.94
N GLU A 803 -12.40 42.89 21.59
CA GLU A 803 -13.67 42.46 22.15
C GLU A 803 -13.49 42.11 23.63
N THR A 804 -14.20 42.83 24.50
CA THR A 804 -14.13 42.61 25.94
C THR A 804 -15.53 42.48 26.55
N GLY A 805 -15.59 41.91 27.75
CA GLY A 805 -16.82 41.82 28.52
C GLY A 805 -17.27 43.19 29.01
N THR A 806 -18.58 43.42 29.04
CA THR A 806 -19.14 44.63 29.66
C THR A 806 -18.93 44.63 31.18
N PRO A 807 -18.82 45.81 31.81
CA PRO A 807 -18.61 45.94 33.26
C PRO A 807 -19.66 45.25 34.16
N ASP A 808 -20.88 45.02 33.68
CA ASP A 808 -21.93 44.27 34.39
C ASP A 808 -21.78 42.74 34.29
N GLY A 809 -20.85 42.24 33.47
CA GLY A 809 -20.58 40.82 33.27
C GLY A 809 -21.58 40.08 32.35
N VAL A 810 -22.48 40.79 31.67
CA VAL A 810 -23.56 40.16 30.87
C VAL A 810 -23.23 40.09 29.39
N GLY A 811 -22.76 41.20 28.82
CA GLY A 811 -22.53 41.35 27.39
C GLY A 811 -21.06 41.41 27.00
N ARG A 812 -20.84 41.65 25.71
CA ARG A 812 -19.53 41.96 25.12
C ARG A 812 -19.64 43.17 24.22
N TYR A 813 -18.53 43.85 23.99
CA TYR A 813 -18.51 44.99 23.07
C TYR A 813 -17.16 45.18 22.40
N ASN A 814 -17.21 45.85 21.24
CA ASN A 814 -16.08 46.55 20.65
C ASN A 814 -16.45 48.03 20.46
N HIS A 815 -15.52 48.92 20.76
CA HIS A 815 -15.59 50.30 20.28
C HIS A 815 -14.93 50.42 18.92
N PHE A 816 -15.50 51.29 18.09
CA PHE A 816 -15.00 51.64 16.78
C PHE A 816 -14.87 53.17 16.67
N THR A 817 -14.09 53.66 15.71
CA THR A 817 -13.89 55.11 15.53
C THR A 817 -15.19 55.86 15.26
N GLY A 818 -16.20 55.22 14.66
CA GLY A 818 -17.52 55.79 14.36
C GLY A 818 -18.65 55.35 15.30
N GLY A 819 -18.40 54.51 16.31
CA GLY A 819 -19.46 54.03 17.21
C GLY A 819 -19.07 52.83 18.05
N SER A 820 -20.04 51.99 18.39
CA SER A 820 -19.82 50.76 19.14
C SER A 820 -20.81 49.69 18.72
N VAL A 821 -20.41 48.44 18.90
CA VAL A 821 -21.29 47.29 18.76
C VAL A 821 -21.28 46.55 20.08
N TYR A 822 -22.46 46.37 20.66
CA TYR A 822 -22.66 45.62 21.90
C TYR A 822 -23.45 44.36 21.58
N TRP A 823 -23.09 43.25 22.22
CA TRP A 823 -23.77 41.97 22.10
C TRP A 823 -24.17 41.44 23.47
N THR A 824 -25.35 40.82 23.54
CA THR A 824 -25.77 40.01 24.69
C THR A 824 -26.33 38.66 24.21
N PRO A 825 -26.29 37.61 25.05
CA PRO A 825 -26.84 36.31 24.70
C PRO A 825 -28.32 36.34 24.29
N THR A 826 -29.13 37.21 24.90
CA THR A 826 -30.57 37.29 24.66
C THR A 826 -30.95 38.36 23.62
N GLY A 827 -30.16 39.42 23.49
CA GLY A 827 -30.47 40.57 22.64
C GLY A 827 -29.80 40.53 21.27
N GLY A 828 -28.75 39.74 21.07
CA GLY A 828 -27.94 39.80 19.85
C GLY A 828 -27.04 41.04 19.80
N ALA A 829 -26.42 41.28 18.64
CA ALA A 829 -25.45 42.36 18.43
C ALA A 829 -26.09 43.59 17.77
N HIS A 830 -25.95 44.76 18.40
CA HIS A 830 -26.55 46.02 17.98
C HIS A 830 -25.54 47.16 17.96
N GLN A 831 -25.67 48.01 16.95
CA GLN A 831 -24.83 49.18 16.73
C GLN A 831 -25.42 50.43 17.41
N ILE A 832 -24.53 51.26 17.96
CA ILE A 832 -24.87 52.56 18.55
C ILE A 832 -23.75 53.56 18.30
N GLY A 833 -24.09 54.78 17.88
CA GLY A 833 -23.12 55.81 17.47
C GLY A 833 -23.54 57.24 17.83
N GLY A 834 -22.69 58.19 17.43
CA GLY A 834 -22.93 59.63 17.54
C GLY A 834 -23.46 60.13 18.90
N ALA A 835 -24.31 61.15 18.84
CA ALA A 835 -24.87 61.80 20.02
C ALA A 835 -25.75 60.87 20.88
N ILE A 836 -26.33 59.82 20.30
CA ILE A 836 -27.11 58.82 21.04
C ILE A 836 -26.20 57.99 21.93
N ARG A 837 -25.06 57.52 21.39
CA ARG A 837 -24.03 56.83 22.16
C ARG A 837 -23.47 57.71 23.27
N ASP A 838 -23.14 58.97 22.97
CA ASP A 838 -22.61 59.90 23.97
C ASP A 838 -23.63 60.17 25.09
N LYS A 839 -24.91 60.26 24.73
CA LYS A 839 -26.00 60.38 25.71
C LYS A 839 -26.11 59.13 26.57
N TRP A 840 -26.12 57.94 25.97
CA TRP A 840 -26.17 56.67 26.69
C TRP A 840 -24.96 56.51 27.64
N ALA A 841 -23.78 56.91 27.19
CA ALA A 841 -22.56 56.97 28.00
C ALA A 841 -22.74 57.86 29.23
N SER A 842 -23.29 59.07 29.06
CA SER A 842 -23.56 60.01 30.17
C SER A 842 -24.56 59.47 31.20
N LEU A 843 -25.38 58.51 30.79
CA LEU A 843 -26.37 57.83 31.64
C LEU A 843 -25.81 56.57 32.31
N GLY A 844 -24.53 56.26 32.13
CA GLY A 844 -23.89 55.09 32.74
C GLY A 844 -23.94 53.81 31.89
N TRP A 845 -24.03 53.93 30.57
CA TRP A 845 -23.97 52.81 29.62
C TRP A 845 -25.01 51.71 29.93
N GLU A 846 -24.60 50.44 29.88
CA GLU A 846 -25.46 49.28 30.10
C GLU A 846 -26.04 49.22 31.52
N ARG A 847 -25.38 49.85 32.51
CA ARG A 847 -25.93 49.95 33.87
C ARG A 847 -27.00 51.03 34.00
N GLY A 848 -27.05 51.96 33.06
CA GLY A 848 -28.03 53.05 33.01
C GLY A 848 -29.35 52.63 32.37
N LEU A 849 -29.34 52.44 31.05
CA LEU A 849 -30.54 52.08 30.28
C LEU A 849 -30.59 50.60 29.88
N GLY A 850 -29.65 49.76 30.34
CA GLY A 850 -29.49 48.43 29.76
C GLY A 850 -28.85 48.48 28.38
N TYR A 851 -29.00 47.40 27.62
CA TYR A 851 -28.37 47.21 26.31
C TYR A 851 -29.25 47.74 25.18
N PRO A 852 -28.65 48.22 24.07
CA PRO A 852 -29.41 48.48 22.85
C PRO A 852 -30.13 47.21 22.38
N THR A 853 -31.41 47.34 22.04
CA THR A 853 -32.24 46.28 21.44
C THR A 853 -32.49 46.52 19.94
N THR A 854 -32.00 47.64 19.42
CA THR A 854 -32.02 48.00 18.00
C THR A 854 -30.67 48.60 17.63
N ASP A 855 -30.31 48.51 16.35
CA ASP A 855 -29.31 49.41 15.78
C ASP A 855 -29.79 50.86 15.81
N GLU A 856 -28.86 51.79 15.70
CA GLU A 856 -29.19 53.21 15.55
C GLU A 856 -29.88 53.43 14.20
N SER A 857 -31.19 53.61 14.26
CA SER A 857 -32.05 53.66 13.08
C SER A 857 -32.58 55.07 12.85
N VAL A 858 -32.81 55.43 11.59
CA VAL A 858 -33.52 56.67 11.24
C VAL A 858 -34.97 56.53 11.73
N THR A 859 -35.52 57.59 12.31
CA THR A 859 -36.94 57.58 12.71
C THR A 859 -37.86 57.46 11.50
N PRO A 860 -39.05 56.87 11.64
CA PRO A 860 -40.01 56.69 10.54
C PRO A 860 -40.34 57.95 9.72
N ASP A 861 -40.23 59.16 10.29
CA ASP A 861 -40.44 60.43 9.58
C ASP A 861 -39.22 60.92 8.78
N GLY A 862 -38.07 60.24 8.88
CA GLY A 862 -36.84 60.57 8.17
C GLY A 862 -35.99 61.68 8.78
N VAL A 863 -36.37 62.24 9.94
CA VAL A 863 -35.72 63.44 10.50
C VAL A 863 -34.66 63.10 11.55
N GLY A 864 -35.00 62.23 12.49
CA GLY A 864 -34.19 61.90 13.66
C GLY A 864 -33.57 60.52 13.59
N ARG A 865 -32.89 60.15 14.66
CA ARG A 865 -32.33 58.81 14.88
C ARG A 865 -32.69 58.32 16.28
N TYR A 866 -32.73 57.00 16.48
CA TYR A 866 -33.05 56.43 17.78
C TYR A 866 -32.38 55.08 18.04
N ASN A 867 -32.24 54.76 19.33
CA ASN A 867 -32.05 53.39 19.83
C ASN A 867 -33.08 53.10 20.92
N HIS A 868 -33.57 51.86 20.94
CA HIS A 868 -34.32 51.30 22.08
C HIS A 868 -33.39 50.47 22.98
N PHE A 869 -33.75 50.36 24.26
CA PHE A 869 -32.93 49.68 25.27
C PHE A 869 -33.73 48.71 26.14
N THR A 870 -33.06 47.71 26.72
CA THR A 870 -33.67 46.57 27.40
C THR A 870 -34.52 46.92 28.62
N ILE A 871 -34.31 48.05 29.30
CA ILE A 871 -35.11 48.43 30.49
C ILE A 871 -36.38 49.23 30.16
N GLY A 872 -36.82 49.22 28.90
CA GLY A 872 -37.96 50.03 28.45
C GLY A 872 -37.61 51.51 28.27
N GLY A 873 -36.33 51.79 27.96
CA GLY A 873 -35.81 53.12 27.67
C GLY A 873 -35.60 53.35 26.17
N SER A 874 -35.54 54.60 25.76
CA SER A 874 -35.12 55.00 24.41
C SER A 874 -34.38 56.31 24.45
N ILE A 875 -33.50 56.49 23.47
CA ILE A 875 -32.84 57.77 23.22
C ILE A 875 -33.17 58.16 21.79
N TYR A 876 -33.70 59.36 21.61
CA TYR A 876 -34.00 59.95 20.32
C TYR A 876 -33.12 61.18 20.12
N TRP A 877 -32.59 61.33 18.92
CA TRP A 877 -31.79 62.50 18.52
C TRP A 877 -32.40 63.16 17.28
N THR A 878 -32.42 64.49 17.27
CA THR A 878 -32.65 65.30 16.08
C THR A 878 -31.64 66.45 16.01
N PRO A 879 -31.39 67.04 14.83
CA PRO A 879 -30.58 68.24 14.72
C PRO A 879 -31.09 69.42 15.58
N SER A 880 -32.41 69.53 15.79
CA SER A 880 -33.02 70.63 16.53
C SER A 880 -33.04 70.46 18.05
N THR A 881 -33.03 69.22 18.55
CA THR A 881 -33.19 68.94 19.99
C THR A 881 -31.91 68.39 20.62
N GLY A 882 -31.03 67.76 19.86
CA GLY A 882 -30.02 66.89 20.43
C GLY A 882 -30.62 65.57 20.94
N ALA A 883 -29.81 64.79 21.67
CA ALA A 883 -30.17 63.45 22.13
C ALA A 883 -30.83 63.49 23.50
N HIS A 884 -32.06 62.96 23.59
CA HIS A 884 -32.86 62.95 24.81
C HIS A 884 -33.36 61.56 25.15
N GLN A 885 -33.30 61.23 26.44
CA GLN A 885 -33.79 59.97 26.99
C GLN A 885 -35.28 60.05 27.36
N ILE A 886 -35.98 58.95 27.09
CA ILE A 886 -37.38 58.75 27.48
C ILE A 886 -37.61 57.29 27.87
N GLY A 887 -38.34 57.02 28.96
CA GLY A 887 -38.53 55.66 29.48
C GLY A 887 -39.88 55.42 30.14
N GLY A 888 -40.06 54.17 30.56
CA GLY A 888 -41.20 53.72 31.36
C GLY A 888 -42.57 54.13 30.81
N ALA A 889 -43.49 54.44 31.72
CA ALA A 889 -44.88 54.78 31.37
C ALA A 889 -45.02 56.03 30.49
N ILE A 890 -44.06 56.97 30.56
CA ILE A 890 -44.06 58.16 29.70
C ILE A 890 -43.74 57.76 28.26
N ARG A 891 -42.73 56.91 28.06
CA ARG A 891 -42.39 56.34 26.75
C ARG A 891 -43.56 55.54 26.18
N ASP A 892 -44.16 54.66 26.98
CA ASP A 892 -45.28 53.83 26.53
C ASP A 892 -46.50 54.69 26.16
N LYS A 893 -46.73 55.77 26.91
CA LYS A 893 -47.76 56.74 26.56
C LYS A 893 -47.45 57.46 25.24
N TRP A 894 -46.23 57.95 25.07
CA TRP A 894 -45.80 58.60 23.84
C TRP A 894 -45.89 57.64 22.62
N ALA A 895 -45.52 56.38 22.81
CA ALA A 895 -45.69 55.32 21.82
C ALA A 895 -47.15 55.15 21.40
N SER A 896 -48.08 55.11 22.37
CA SER A 896 -49.52 55.00 22.10
C SER A 896 -50.10 56.20 21.34
N LEU A 897 -49.42 57.34 21.41
CA LEU A 897 -49.78 58.58 20.72
C LEU A 897 -49.12 58.70 19.34
N GLY A 898 -48.41 57.67 18.88
CA GLY A 898 -47.79 57.67 17.55
C GLY A 898 -46.36 58.19 17.51
N TRP A 899 -45.63 58.15 18.64
CA TRP A 899 -44.22 58.52 18.73
C TRP A 899 -43.96 59.95 18.21
N GLU A 900 -42.87 60.13 17.45
CA GLU A 900 -42.45 61.41 16.89
C GLU A 900 -43.49 62.01 15.92
N ARG A 901 -44.30 61.18 15.25
CA ARG A 901 -45.37 61.67 14.35
C ARG A 901 -46.59 62.20 15.09
N GLY A 902 -46.77 61.82 16.35
CA GLY A 902 -47.89 62.26 17.18
C GLY A 902 -47.60 63.57 17.89
N MET A 903 -46.62 63.53 18.80
CA MET A 903 -46.31 64.66 19.68
C MET A 903 -45.01 65.39 19.33
N GLY A 904 -44.32 64.98 18.27
CA GLY A 904 -42.96 65.43 18.00
C GLY A 904 -41.92 64.72 18.88
N TYR A 905 -40.70 65.24 18.87
CA TYR A 905 -39.55 64.66 19.55
C TYR A 905 -39.42 65.18 20.98
N PRO A 906 -38.86 64.39 21.91
CA PRO A 906 -38.50 64.88 23.24
C PRO A 906 -37.52 66.06 23.15
N THR A 907 -37.78 67.12 23.93
CA THR A 907 -36.89 68.28 24.10
C THR A 907 -36.23 68.31 25.48
N THR A 908 -36.53 67.33 26.32
CA THR A 908 -35.92 67.11 27.63
C THR A 908 -35.70 65.62 27.81
N ASP A 909 -34.74 65.25 28.66
CA ASP A 909 -34.74 63.90 29.22
C ASP A 909 -35.95 63.69 30.13
N GLU A 910 -36.26 62.43 30.42
CA GLU A 910 -37.22 62.12 31.46
C GLU A 910 -36.62 62.50 32.81
N THR A 911 -37.16 63.56 33.41
CA THR A 911 -36.66 64.08 34.68
C THR A 911 -37.78 64.27 35.68
N SER A 912 -37.41 64.35 36.96
CA SER A 912 -38.37 64.66 38.02
C SER A 912 -38.90 66.08 37.85
N THR A 913 -40.18 66.28 38.18
CA THR A 913 -40.74 67.63 38.30
C THR A 913 -39.96 68.42 39.37
N PRO A 914 -39.89 69.75 39.28
CA PRO A 914 -39.18 70.58 40.26
C PRO A 914 -39.54 70.33 41.73
N ASN A 915 -40.77 69.91 42.02
CA ASN A 915 -41.23 69.54 43.37
C ASN A 915 -41.02 68.05 43.73
N GLY A 916 -40.45 67.25 42.83
CA GLY A 916 -40.06 65.86 43.05
C GLY A 916 -41.19 64.83 43.06
N ILE A 917 -42.45 65.21 42.82
CA ILE A 917 -43.61 64.31 42.98
C ILE A 917 -44.00 63.54 41.72
N ALA A 918 -43.49 63.91 40.56
CA ALA A 918 -43.79 63.30 39.27
C ALA A 918 -42.55 63.31 38.36
N ARG A 919 -42.65 62.68 37.19
CA ARG A 919 -41.67 62.72 36.11
C ARG A 919 -42.30 63.26 34.85
N TYR A 920 -41.53 63.87 33.95
CA TYR A 920 -42.05 64.42 32.71
C TYR A 920 -41.05 64.43 31.56
N ASN A 921 -41.60 64.48 30.34
CA ASN A 921 -40.90 64.91 29.13
C ASN A 921 -41.70 66.03 28.44
N HIS A 922 -40.98 66.99 27.83
CA HIS A 922 -41.54 67.96 26.89
C HIS A 922 -41.27 67.53 25.46
N PHE A 923 -42.15 67.94 24.53
CA PHE A 923 -42.07 67.53 23.12
C PHE A 923 -42.19 68.71 22.16
N THR A 924 -41.54 68.60 20.99
CA THR A 924 -41.53 69.67 19.96
C THR A 924 -42.90 70.00 19.40
N GLY A 925 -43.87 69.08 19.43
CA GLY A 925 -45.26 69.31 19.02
C GLY A 925 -46.08 70.19 19.98
N GLY A 926 -45.44 70.81 20.99
CA GLY A 926 -46.10 71.71 21.94
C GLY A 926 -46.83 70.98 23.08
N GLY A 927 -46.49 69.71 23.32
CA GLY A 927 -47.07 68.86 24.35
C GLY A 927 -46.11 68.50 25.48
N SER A 928 -46.68 68.00 26.57
CA SER A 928 -46.00 67.41 27.72
C SER A 928 -46.64 66.08 28.07
N ILE A 929 -45.86 65.12 28.53
CA ILE A 929 -46.39 63.95 29.24
C ILE A 929 -45.82 63.96 30.65
N TYR A 930 -46.71 63.86 31.64
CA TYR A 930 -46.37 63.75 33.06
C TYR A 930 -46.81 62.40 33.59
N TRP A 931 -46.01 61.79 34.45
CA TRP A 931 -46.34 60.55 35.14
C TRP A 931 -46.09 60.67 36.63
N SER A 932 -47.02 60.14 37.43
CA SER A 932 -46.82 59.88 38.86
C SER A 932 -47.48 58.54 39.24
N PRO A 933 -47.09 57.92 40.36
CA PRO A 933 -47.76 56.72 40.85
C PRO A 933 -49.27 56.90 41.10
N GLY A 934 -49.69 58.12 41.46
CA GLY A 934 -51.09 58.41 41.79
C GLY A 934 -51.98 58.78 40.61
N THR A 935 -51.39 59.15 39.47
CA THR A 935 -52.15 59.59 38.29
C THR A 935 -51.95 58.68 37.08
N GLY A 936 -50.79 58.02 36.94
CA GLY A 936 -50.40 57.44 35.67
C GLY A 936 -49.88 58.50 34.69
N ALA A 937 -49.58 58.08 33.46
CA ALA A 937 -48.97 58.91 32.43
C ALA A 937 -50.05 59.62 31.59
N HIS A 938 -50.06 60.96 31.64
CA HIS A 938 -51.06 61.78 30.95
C HIS A 938 -50.43 62.86 30.10
N MET A 939 -51.00 63.02 28.91
CA MET A 939 -50.65 64.05 27.95
C MET A 939 -51.43 65.33 28.21
N VAL A 940 -50.71 66.45 28.24
CA VAL A 940 -51.29 67.81 28.21
C VAL A 940 -50.67 68.59 27.06
N GLN A 941 -51.47 69.22 26.21
CA GLN A 941 -51.00 69.88 24.99
C GLN A 941 -51.67 71.23 24.71
N GLY A 942 -51.18 71.94 23.68
CA GLY A 942 -51.83 73.12 23.13
C GLY A 942 -52.13 74.24 24.15
N GLU A 943 -53.29 74.86 24.00
CA GLU A 943 -53.72 75.98 24.85
C GLU A 943 -54.00 75.56 26.30
N ILE A 944 -54.44 74.32 26.52
CA ILE A 944 -54.64 73.76 27.86
C ILE A 944 -53.30 73.68 28.60
N ARG A 945 -52.25 73.16 27.95
CA ARG A 945 -50.89 73.14 28.50
C ARG A 945 -50.37 74.54 28.78
N LYS A 946 -50.57 75.50 27.86
CA LYS A 946 -50.16 76.91 28.08
C LYS A 946 -50.85 77.53 29.28
N ARG A 947 -52.15 77.28 29.47
CA ARG A 947 -52.88 77.77 30.65
C ARG A 947 -52.37 77.13 31.93
N TRP A 948 -52.20 75.81 31.95
CA TRP A 948 -51.65 75.10 33.11
C TRP A 948 -50.23 75.57 33.45
N ALA A 949 -49.40 75.80 32.45
CA ALA A 949 -48.07 76.41 32.59
C ALA A 949 -48.13 77.79 33.25
N ALA A 950 -49.01 78.67 32.77
CA ALA A 950 -49.21 80.02 33.32
C ALA A 950 -49.71 80.01 34.78
N LEU A 951 -50.35 78.92 35.22
CA LEU A 951 -50.79 78.71 36.60
C LEU A 951 -49.71 78.10 37.49
N GLY A 952 -48.50 77.88 36.98
CA GLY A 952 -47.38 77.31 37.74
C GLY A 952 -47.25 75.78 37.63
N TRP A 953 -47.78 75.18 36.57
CA TRP A 953 -47.68 73.74 36.29
C TRP A 953 -48.19 72.89 37.47
N GLU A 954 -47.45 71.83 37.84
CA GLU A 954 -47.79 70.94 38.95
C GLU A 954 -47.75 71.62 40.34
N ASN A 955 -47.15 72.81 40.45
CA ASN A 955 -47.17 73.62 41.68
C ASN A 955 -48.40 74.54 41.76
N GLY A 956 -49.11 74.72 40.65
CA GLY A 956 -50.38 75.43 40.62
C GLY A 956 -51.47 74.69 41.36
N TYR A 957 -52.59 75.37 41.63
CA TYR A 957 -53.71 74.79 42.37
C TYR A 957 -54.34 73.57 41.67
N LEU A 958 -54.15 73.46 40.33
CA LEU A 958 -54.60 72.32 39.53
C LEU A 958 -53.80 71.03 39.81
N ARG A 959 -52.54 71.13 40.25
CA ARG A 959 -51.61 70.00 40.46
C ARG A 959 -51.41 69.15 39.20
N LEU A 960 -51.18 67.84 39.32
CA LEU A 960 -50.86 66.94 38.21
C LEU A 960 -52.11 66.59 37.36
N PRO A 961 -51.93 66.32 36.06
CA PRO A 961 -53.01 65.83 35.20
C PRO A 961 -53.47 64.43 35.62
N THR A 962 -54.78 64.18 35.53
CA THR A 962 -55.45 62.89 35.78
C THR A 962 -56.17 62.35 34.55
N SER A 963 -56.15 63.08 33.44
CA SER A 963 -56.61 62.62 32.14
C SER A 963 -55.70 63.15 31.04
N ASP A 964 -55.70 62.47 29.90
CA ASP A 964 -55.30 63.12 28.65
C ASP A 964 -56.30 64.22 28.29
N GLU A 965 -55.94 65.06 27.34
CA GLU A 965 -56.90 65.92 26.66
C GLU A 965 -57.94 65.08 25.90
N TYR A 966 -59.22 65.25 26.25
CA TYR A 966 -60.34 64.58 25.58
C TYR A 966 -61.32 65.59 24.98
N PRO A 967 -61.99 65.23 23.87
CA PRO A 967 -62.92 66.13 23.20
C PRO A 967 -64.17 66.36 24.05
N ILE A 968 -64.66 67.60 24.03
CA ILE A 968 -65.96 67.98 24.57
C ILE A 968 -66.75 68.74 23.48
N SER A 969 -68.04 68.98 23.71
CA SER A 969 -68.82 69.83 22.79
C SER A 969 -68.18 71.22 22.67
N GLY A 970 -67.71 71.53 21.46
CA GLY A 970 -67.11 72.80 21.09
C GLY A 970 -65.69 73.05 21.59
N GLY A 971 -64.93 71.99 21.93
CA GLY A 971 -63.58 72.17 22.47
C GLY A 971 -62.92 70.90 22.99
N ALA A 972 -61.94 71.07 23.87
CA ALA A 972 -61.24 69.98 24.55
C ALA A 972 -61.10 70.28 26.05
N ARG A 973 -60.91 69.23 26.85
CA ARG A 973 -60.74 69.31 28.30
C ARG A 973 -59.65 68.36 28.78
N SER A 974 -58.87 68.80 29.75
CA SER A 974 -58.01 67.93 30.57
C SER A 974 -58.38 68.09 32.03
N ASP A 975 -58.46 66.97 32.75
CA ASP A 975 -58.68 66.92 34.18
C ASP A 975 -57.34 66.86 34.92
N PHE A 976 -57.29 67.50 36.08
CA PHE A 976 -56.16 67.55 36.99
C PHE A 976 -56.65 67.22 38.40
N GLN A 977 -55.73 66.87 39.31
CA GLN A 977 -56.12 66.49 40.69
C GLN A 977 -56.88 67.60 41.43
N GLY A 978 -56.60 68.87 41.13
CA GLY A 978 -57.21 70.03 41.78
C GLY A 978 -58.30 70.75 40.97
N GLY A 979 -58.58 70.32 39.74
CA GLY A 979 -59.59 70.94 38.89
C GLY A 979 -59.55 70.43 37.45
N TYR A 980 -60.02 71.24 36.52
CA TYR A 980 -59.94 70.93 35.09
C TYR A 980 -59.75 72.19 34.25
N VAL A 981 -59.17 72.04 33.06
CA VAL A 981 -59.01 73.13 32.10
C VAL A 981 -59.79 72.80 30.84
N VAL A 982 -60.57 73.76 30.35
CA VAL A 982 -61.33 73.66 29.11
C VAL A 982 -60.82 74.67 28.10
N TYR A 983 -60.58 74.21 26.88
CA TYR A 983 -60.38 75.05 25.71
C TYR A 983 -61.62 75.01 24.82
N ARG A 984 -62.20 76.16 24.47
CA ARG A 984 -63.31 76.30 23.50
C ARG A 984 -62.99 77.42 22.51
N TYR A 985 -62.86 77.05 21.22
CA TYR A 985 -62.71 77.93 20.04
C TYR A 985 -62.26 79.38 20.33
N GLY A 986 -61.06 79.55 20.90
CA GLY A 986 -60.45 80.87 21.16
C GLY A 986 -60.44 81.34 22.62
N SER A 987 -60.98 80.57 23.56
CA SER A 987 -60.91 80.84 25.01
C SER A 987 -60.47 79.62 25.80
N THR A 988 -59.61 79.83 26.80
CA THR A 988 -59.15 78.79 27.71
C THR A 988 -59.51 79.21 29.14
N ALA A 989 -60.24 78.36 29.85
CA ALA A 989 -60.66 78.61 31.22
C ALA A 989 -60.33 77.40 32.11
N ASP A 990 -59.84 77.68 33.30
CA ASP A 990 -59.55 76.72 34.36
C ASP A 990 -60.61 76.80 35.46
N TYR A 991 -60.94 75.65 36.03
CA TYR A 991 -61.96 75.48 37.06
C TYR A 991 -61.38 74.63 38.18
N ARG A 992 -61.68 74.99 39.42
CA ARG A 992 -61.32 74.21 40.61
C ARG A 992 -62.45 73.24 40.96
N TRP A 993 -62.11 72.05 41.44
CA TRP A 993 -63.08 71.11 42.01
C TRP A 993 -63.82 71.68 43.22
#